data_AF-A0A8C9EQN9-F1
#
_entry.id   AF-A0A8C9EQN9-F1
#
_cell.length_a   1.000
_cell.length_b   1.000
_cell.length_c   1.000
_cell.angle_alpha   90.00
_cell.angle_beta   90.00
_cell.angle_gamma   90.00
#
_symmetry.space_group_name_H-M   'P 1'
#
loop_
_entity.id
_entity.type
_entity.pdbx_description
1 polymer ?
#
loop_
_entity_poly.entity_id
_entity_poly.type
_entity_poly.pdbx_seq_one_letter_code
_entity_poly.pdbx_strand_id
1 'polypeptide(L)'
;MDERRRQNVAYEYLCHLEEAKRWMEACLNEELPPTTELEEGLRNGVYLAKLGNFFSPKVVSVKKIYDREQTRYKATGLHFRHTDNVIQWLNAMAEIGLPKIFYPETTDIYDRKNMPRCIYCIHALSLYLFKLGLAPQIQDLYGKVDFTEEEISNMRLELEKYGIQMPAFSKIGGILANELSVDEAALHAAVIAINEAIDHQVPADTLVAMKNPNAMLINLDDLLESTYQDTLYRAKKDKMENAKNRRERDVYEELLTQAEIQGNINKVNTCAAISKIDLALEQGDALALYEALATPALGLQGLLRENCDWYFKQFLSDRQQKQEAGIASILQKEDLQLGVDAANRAAQQYQQRLAAVTRINAAIRMGDAEKTMAEMMNPEAQLPEVYAFAANLYQKELATLQQQSHDGNLTHAELSVAVEMLSSVAVINRALDSGDVSTVWKQLSNPVTGLTNVEDENSQRYIDDLMKLKAQMHAEENEFITWNDIQSCVDRVNLAVHEEHERILAIGLINEALDEGDTKKTLQALQIPAAKLEGVTPKVAQHYQDTLLRAKREKAQVGDETAVLWLDEIQDGIQRANKDTEESQRFSLGILAINEAVDHGDTGRTLSALRSPDVGLYGVTPECAETYQRELAEVKRKKVATACACIWQHSRPCILNGAYSSQESNLSELTQSSFSKTQWRPIVGNLLYYRYMNPAIVAPDAFDIIDLSAGGQLTTDQRRNLGSIAKMLQHAASNKMFMGDNAHLSIINEYLSQSYQKFRRFFQVACEVPELQDKFNIDEYSDLVTLTKPVIYISIGEIINTHTLLLDHQDAIAPEHNDPIHELLDDLGEVPSIESLIGDLSIEGLLTLTEILDTSATSEQEAEHQRAMQKRAIRDAKTPDKMKKSVSVKEDGNLNLQGKKEKIKTGLKKLTELGIVNAKNKYQELINDIAKDIRNQRRYRQRRKAELVKLQQTYSALNSKATFYGEQVDYYKSYIKTCLDNLASKGKNSKKISLKYTAARLHEKGVLLEIEDLQVNQFKNVIFEISPTEEVGDFEVKAKFMGVQMETFMLHYQDLLQLQYEGVAVMKLFDRAKVNVNLLIFLLNKKFYGK
;
A
#
# COMPACT_ATOMS: atom_id res chain seq x y z
N MET A 1 -4.00 -82.29 22.26
CA MET A 1 -2.95 -82.44 21.22
C MET A 1 -3.52 -82.16 19.83
N ASP A 2 -4.66 -82.76 19.48
CA ASP A 2 -5.33 -82.52 18.19
C ASP A 2 -5.86 -81.08 18.01
N GLU A 3 -6.43 -80.47 19.06
CA GLU A 3 -6.93 -79.08 19.05
C GLU A 3 -5.82 -78.06 18.70
N ARG A 4 -4.65 -78.21 19.33
CA ARG A 4 -3.48 -77.32 19.16
C ARG A 4 -2.85 -77.47 17.77
N ARG A 5 -2.87 -78.70 17.23
CA ARG A 5 -2.40 -78.98 15.86
C ARG A 5 -3.32 -78.33 14.82
N ARG A 6 -4.63 -78.36 15.03
CA ARG A 6 -5.62 -77.72 14.13
C ARG A 6 -5.61 -76.20 14.21
N GLN A 7 -5.38 -75.63 15.39
CA GLN A 7 -5.16 -74.18 15.55
C GLN A 7 -3.93 -73.71 14.77
N ASN A 8 -2.84 -74.49 14.76
CA ASN A 8 -1.65 -74.16 13.97
C ASN A 8 -1.91 -74.18 12.46
N VAL A 9 -2.72 -75.14 11.97
CA VAL A 9 -3.10 -75.23 10.55
C VAL A 9 -3.94 -74.02 10.11
N ALA A 10 -4.89 -73.59 10.94
CA ALA A 10 -5.70 -72.39 10.66
C ALA A 10 -4.85 -71.11 10.69
N TYR A 11 -3.91 -71.01 11.62
CA TYR A 11 -2.95 -69.91 11.69
C TYR A 11 -2.02 -69.87 10.46
N GLU A 12 -1.48 -71.02 10.05
CA GLU A 12 -0.64 -71.16 8.85
C GLU A 12 -1.37 -70.70 7.59
N TYR A 13 -2.63 -71.09 7.44
CA TYR A 13 -3.44 -70.66 6.30
C TYR A 13 -3.76 -69.16 6.31
N LEU A 14 -4.03 -68.57 7.48
CA LEU A 14 -4.22 -67.12 7.62
C LEU A 14 -2.95 -66.33 7.25
N CYS A 15 -1.77 -66.84 7.62
CA CYS A 15 -0.50 -66.28 7.15
C CYS A 15 -0.42 -66.31 5.62
N HIS A 16 -0.71 -67.44 4.98
CA HIS A 16 -0.66 -67.54 3.51
C HIS A 16 -1.67 -66.65 2.78
N LEU A 17 -2.84 -66.40 3.38
CA LEU A 17 -3.81 -65.42 2.89
C LEU A 17 -3.27 -64.00 2.96
N GLU A 18 -2.65 -63.61 4.08
CA GLU A 18 -2.02 -62.30 4.26
C GLU A 18 -0.86 -62.09 3.27
N GLU A 19 -0.06 -63.12 3.04
CA GLU A 19 1.04 -63.11 2.06
C GLU A 19 0.52 -62.89 0.64
N ALA A 20 -0.51 -63.63 0.25
CA ALA A 20 -1.15 -63.50 -1.05
C ALA A 20 -1.78 -62.11 -1.23
N LYS A 21 -2.43 -61.58 -0.19
CA LYS A 21 -3.00 -60.23 -0.17
C LYS A 21 -1.92 -59.18 -0.46
N ARG A 22 -0.88 -59.10 0.37
CA ARG A 22 0.17 -58.08 0.23
C ARG A 22 0.88 -58.16 -1.10
N TRP A 23 1.09 -59.37 -1.60
CA TRP A 23 1.69 -59.56 -2.91
C TRP A 23 0.78 -59.06 -4.04
N MET A 24 -0.52 -59.34 -3.99
CA MET A 24 -1.48 -58.83 -4.96
C MET A 24 -1.63 -57.30 -4.87
N GLU A 25 -1.64 -56.71 -3.68
CA GLU A 25 -1.65 -55.25 -3.49
C GLU A 25 -0.40 -54.61 -4.11
N ALA A 26 0.77 -55.22 -3.92
CA ALA A 26 2.02 -54.75 -4.53
C ALA A 26 2.01 -54.84 -6.06
N CYS A 27 1.33 -55.85 -6.64
CA CYS A 27 1.22 -55.98 -8.10
C CYS A 27 0.16 -55.05 -8.71
N LEU A 28 -0.95 -54.81 -8.00
CA LEU A 28 -2.11 -54.06 -8.51
C LEU A 28 -2.10 -52.58 -8.13
N ASN A 29 -1.31 -52.18 -7.13
CA ASN A 29 -1.30 -50.84 -6.55
C ASN A 29 -2.71 -50.37 -6.10
N GLU A 30 -3.49 -51.30 -5.55
CA GLU A 30 -4.86 -51.11 -5.05
C GLU A 30 -5.00 -51.87 -3.74
N GLU A 31 -5.74 -51.31 -2.77
CA GLU A 31 -6.00 -51.93 -1.47
C GLU A 31 -7.01 -53.09 -1.62
N LEU A 32 -6.66 -54.27 -1.10
CA LEU A 32 -7.51 -55.45 -1.13
C LEU A 32 -8.28 -55.61 0.20
N PRO A 33 -9.39 -56.39 0.21
CA PRO A 33 -10.15 -56.65 1.43
C PRO A 33 -9.30 -57.18 2.59
N PRO A 34 -9.75 -57.02 3.84
CA PRO A 34 -9.10 -57.63 5.00
C PRO A 34 -8.89 -59.14 4.82
N THR A 35 -7.86 -59.69 5.43
CA THR A 35 -7.44 -61.09 5.23
C THR A 35 -8.52 -62.12 5.59
N THR A 36 -9.40 -61.77 6.53
CA THR A 36 -10.60 -62.54 6.91
C THR A 36 -11.70 -62.54 5.84
N GLU A 37 -11.74 -61.52 5.00
CA GLU A 37 -12.74 -61.33 3.93
C GLU A 37 -12.13 -61.52 2.53
N LEU A 38 -10.81 -61.76 2.44
CA LEU A 38 -10.08 -61.88 1.19
C LEU A 38 -10.63 -63.01 0.31
N GLU A 39 -10.95 -64.15 0.91
CA GLU A 39 -11.61 -65.25 0.20
C GLU A 39 -12.92 -64.79 -0.43
N GLU A 40 -13.76 -64.05 0.31
CA GLU A 40 -15.03 -63.56 -0.23
C GLU A 40 -14.80 -62.50 -1.32
N GLY A 41 -13.75 -61.68 -1.19
CA GLY A 41 -13.35 -60.68 -2.18
C GLY A 41 -12.85 -61.25 -3.51
N LEU A 42 -12.23 -62.45 -3.50
CA LEU A 42 -11.70 -63.08 -4.71
C LEU A 42 -12.78 -63.83 -5.52
N ARG A 43 -13.95 -64.14 -4.94
CA ARG A 43 -15.01 -64.92 -5.59
C ARG A 43 -15.55 -64.30 -6.88
N ASN A 44 -15.57 -62.97 -6.96
CA ASN A 44 -16.07 -62.23 -8.12
C ASN A 44 -15.06 -62.19 -9.29
N GLY A 45 -13.85 -62.71 -9.08
CA GLY A 45 -12.79 -62.79 -10.07
C GLY A 45 -12.21 -61.45 -10.53
N VAL A 46 -12.69 -60.31 -10.04
CA VAL A 46 -12.25 -58.98 -10.50
C VAL A 46 -10.77 -58.77 -10.21
N TYR A 47 -10.33 -59.02 -8.98
CA TYR A 47 -8.91 -58.93 -8.61
C TYR A 47 -8.04 -59.95 -9.36
N LEU A 48 -8.56 -61.15 -9.62
CA LEU A 48 -7.86 -62.18 -10.40
C LEU A 48 -7.69 -61.75 -11.86
N ALA A 49 -8.71 -61.14 -12.47
CA ALA A 49 -8.63 -60.62 -13.83
C ALA A 49 -7.71 -59.39 -13.91
N LYS A 50 -7.74 -58.49 -12.92
CA LYS A 50 -6.78 -57.38 -12.81
C LYS A 50 -5.34 -57.92 -12.72
N LEU A 51 -5.13 -58.98 -11.94
CA LEU A 51 -3.83 -59.66 -11.84
C LEU A 51 -3.44 -60.33 -13.17
N GLY A 52 -4.40 -60.95 -13.88
CA GLY A 52 -4.20 -61.47 -15.23
C GLY A 52 -3.77 -60.40 -16.24
N ASN A 53 -4.37 -59.20 -16.16
CA ASN A 53 -3.98 -58.05 -16.98
C ASN A 53 -2.58 -57.53 -16.61
N PHE A 54 -2.19 -57.60 -15.33
CA PHE A 54 -0.87 -57.16 -14.88
C PHE A 54 0.27 -57.92 -15.59
N PHE A 55 0.20 -59.25 -15.64
CA PHE A 55 1.27 -60.05 -16.26
C PHE A 55 0.99 -60.47 -17.72
N SER A 56 -0.27 -60.44 -18.17
CA SER A 56 -0.64 -60.76 -19.56
C SER A 56 -1.75 -59.82 -20.10
N PRO A 57 -1.41 -58.54 -20.36
CA PRO A 57 -2.37 -57.54 -20.87
C PRO A 57 -2.85 -57.84 -22.31
N LYS A 58 -2.17 -58.75 -23.03
CA LYS A 58 -2.56 -59.19 -24.38
C LYS A 58 -3.79 -60.09 -24.34
N VAL A 59 -3.94 -60.90 -23.29
CA VAL A 59 -5.03 -61.87 -23.13
C VAL A 59 -6.18 -61.26 -22.34
N VAL A 60 -5.87 -60.53 -21.28
CA VAL A 60 -6.87 -59.89 -20.42
C VAL A 60 -6.89 -58.40 -20.67
N SER A 61 -8.00 -57.89 -21.21
CA SER A 61 -8.19 -56.46 -21.42
C SER A 61 -8.96 -55.86 -20.25
N VAL A 62 -8.46 -54.75 -19.71
CA VAL A 62 -9.15 -53.98 -18.64
C VAL A 62 -10.61 -53.64 -18.99
N LYS A 63 -10.91 -53.41 -20.28
CA LYS A 63 -12.28 -53.09 -20.75
C LYS A 63 -13.23 -54.31 -20.74
N LYS A 64 -12.68 -55.53 -20.70
CA LYS A 64 -13.44 -56.80 -20.70
C LYS A 64 -13.64 -57.39 -19.30
N ILE A 65 -13.12 -56.74 -18.26
CA ILE A 65 -13.37 -57.13 -16.87
C ILE A 65 -14.79 -56.70 -16.50
N TYR A 66 -15.64 -57.69 -16.18
CA TYR A 66 -17.00 -57.44 -15.74
C TYR A 66 -17.01 -56.88 -14.31
N ASP A 67 -17.78 -55.83 -14.07
CA ASP A 67 -17.90 -55.13 -12.79
C ASP A 67 -16.55 -54.72 -12.18
N ARG A 68 -15.70 -54.07 -12.98
CA ARG A 68 -14.33 -53.63 -12.59
C ARG A 68 -14.28 -52.88 -11.25
N GLU A 69 -15.25 -52.01 -10.99
CA GLU A 69 -15.34 -51.21 -9.77
C GLU A 69 -16.10 -51.91 -8.62
N GLN A 70 -16.51 -53.16 -8.83
CA GLN A 70 -17.25 -53.99 -7.87
C GLN A 70 -18.56 -53.35 -7.36
N THR A 71 -19.12 -52.41 -8.11
CA THR A 71 -20.35 -51.68 -7.74
C THR A 71 -21.55 -52.61 -7.68
N ARG A 72 -21.66 -53.55 -8.62
CA ARG A 72 -22.76 -54.53 -8.63
C ARG A 72 -22.54 -55.61 -7.60
N TYR A 73 -21.30 -56.01 -7.38
CA TYR A 73 -20.94 -56.97 -6.34
C TYR A 73 -21.32 -56.44 -4.95
N LYS A 74 -20.99 -55.18 -4.63
CA LYS A 74 -21.35 -54.54 -3.37
C LYS A 74 -22.87 -54.33 -3.21
N ALA A 75 -23.58 -54.05 -4.30
CA ALA A 75 -25.03 -53.77 -4.26
C ALA A 75 -25.92 -55.03 -4.26
N THR A 76 -25.53 -56.06 -5.01
CA THR A 76 -26.40 -57.22 -5.32
C THR A 76 -25.74 -58.58 -5.08
N GLY A 77 -24.46 -58.61 -4.70
CA GLY A 77 -23.69 -59.85 -4.51
C GLY A 77 -23.19 -60.47 -5.81
N LEU A 78 -22.90 -61.78 -5.75
CA LEU A 78 -22.26 -62.52 -6.84
C LEU A 78 -23.21 -62.75 -8.03
N HIS A 79 -22.88 -62.16 -9.18
CA HIS A 79 -23.55 -62.40 -10.46
C HIS A 79 -22.81 -63.45 -11.31
N PHE A 80 -23.51 -64.31 -12.06
CA PHE A 80 -22.90 -65.38 -12.88
C PHE A 80 -21.81 -64.87 -13.82
N ARG A 81 -21.99 -63.71 -14.46
CA ARG A 81 -20.96 -63.08 -15.32
C ARG A 81 -19.60 -62.82 -14.64
N HIS A 82 -19.50 -62.83 -13.32
CA HIS A 82 -18.21 -62.79 -12.63
C HIS A 82 -17.32 -64.01 -12.92
N THR A 83 -17.89 -65.14 -13.35
CA THR A 83 -17.09 -66.29 -13.79
C THR A 83 -16.21 -65.96 -14.99
N ASP A 84 -16.62 -65.01 -15.84
CA ASP A 84 -15.84 -64.57 -17.00
C ASP A 84 -14.51 -63.92 -16.57
N ASN A 85 -14.49 -63.26 -15.41
CA ASN A 85 -13.26 -62.68 -14.86
C ASN A 85 -12.28 -63.76 -14.39
N VAL A 86 -12.80 -64.81 -13.74
CA VAL A 86 -11.99 -65.97 -13.31
C VAL A 86 -11.43 -66.71 -14.53
N ILE A 87 -12.23 -66.91 -15.58
CA ILE A 87 -11.79 -67.55 -16.82
C ILE A 87 -10.70 -66.73 -17.52
N GLN A 88 -10.83 -65.40 -17.54
CA GLN A 88 -9.79 -64.51 -18.10
C GLN A 88 -8.45 -64.68 -17.36
N TRP A 89 -8.47 -64.81 -16.04
CA TRP A 89 -7.27 -65.07 -15.25
C TRP A 89 -6.66 -66.45 -15.53
N LEU A 90 -7.47 -67.52 -15.63
CA LEU A 90 -6.98 -68.85 -16.00
C LEU A 90 -6.34 -68.86 -17.40
N ASN A 91 -6.94 -68.15 -18.36
CA ASN A 91 -6.38 -68.01 -19.71
C ASN A 91 -5.06 -67.22 -19.70
N ALA A 92 -4.95 -66.18 -18.86
CA ALA A 92 -3.70 -65.46 -18.68
C ALA A 92 -2.59 -66.39 -18.14
N MET A 93 -2.90 -67.23 -17.16
CA MET A 93 -1.95 -68.20 -16.60
C MET A 93 -1.53 -69.27 -17.62
N ALA A 94 -2.44 -69.67 -18.51
CA ALA A 94 -2.14 -70.61 -19.59
C ALA A 94 -1.19 -69.99 -20.63
N GLU A 95 -1.35 -68.70 -20.94
CA GLU A 95 -0.49 -67.97 -21.87
C GLU A 95 0.96 -67.85 -21.36
N ILE A 96 1.14 -67.58 -20.06
CA ILE A 96 2.49 -67.51 -19.48
C ILE A 96 3.10 -68.90 -19.24
N GLY A 97 2.35 -69.99 -19.47
CA GLY A 97 2.88 -71.36 -19.37
C GLY A 97 2.93 -71.94 -17.95
N LEU A 98 2.15 -71.43 -16.99
CA LEU A 98 2.08 -72.03 -15.65
C LEU A 98 1.51 -73.47 -15.75
N PRO A 99 2.12 -74.49 -15.11
CA PRO A 99 1.62 -75.86 -15.18
C PRO A 99 0.19 -76.01 -14.64
N LYS A 100 -0.65 -76.76 -15.36
CA LYS A 100 -2.07 -76.96 -15.02
C LYS A 100 -2.30 -77.64 -13.65
N ILE A 101 -1.28 -78.28 -13.08
CA ILE A 101 -1.35 -78.87 -11.74
C ILE A 101 -1.69 -77.85 -10.65
N PHE A 102 -1.31 -76.57 -10.85
CA PHE A 102 -1.59 -75.50 -9.89
C PHE A 102 -2.99 -74.89 -10.05
N TYR A 103 -3.70 -75.18 -11.14
CA TYR A 103 -4.89 -74.40 -11.51
C TYR A 103 -6.08 -74.79 -10.62
N PRO A 104 -6.85 -73.81 -10.11
CA PRO A 104 -8.15 -74.06 -9.53
C PRO A 104 -9.22 -74.20 -10.62
N GLU A 105 -10.33 -74.85 -10.29
CA GLU A 105 -11.52 -74.84 -11.14
C GLU A 105 -12.33 -73.56 -10.92
N THR A 106 -13.11 -73.11 -11.91
CA THR A 106 -13.96 -71.91 -11.75
C THR A 106 -14.96 -72.06 -10.60
N THR A 107 -15.44 -73.28 -10.35
CA THR A 107 -16.32 -73.63 -9.22
C THR A 107 -15.62 -73.59 -7.87
N ASP A 108 -14.29 -73.78 -7.82
CA ASP A 108 -13.52 -73.68 -6.57
C ASP A 108 -13.57 -72.26 -6.00
N ILE A 109 -13.56 -71.26 -6.91
CA ILE A 109 -13.55 -69.83 -6.60
C ILE A 109 -14.98 -69.27 -6.50
N TYR A 110 -15.81 -69.47 -7.53
CA TYR A 110 -17.15 -68.86 -7.60
C TYR A 110 -18.09 -69.40 -6.51
N ASP A 111 -18.14 -70.71 -6.31
CA ASP A 111 -18.99 -71.35 -5.28
C ASP A 111 -18.31 -71.42 -3.90
N ARG A 112 -17.07 -70.91 -3.76
CA ARG A 112 -16.23 -71.04 -2.55
C ARG A 112 -16.08 -72.50 -2.09
N LYS A 113 -15.98 -73.45 -3.04
CA LYS A 113 -15.81 -74.88 -2.74
C LYS A 113 -14.40 -75.25 -2.28
N ASN A 114 -13.38 -74.60 -2.84
CA ASN A 114 -11.98 -74.89 -2.52
C ASN A 114 -11.10 -73.64 -2.72
N MET A 115 -11.36 -72.61 -1.92
CA MET A 115 -10.57 -71.38 -1.96
C MET A 115 -9.08 -71.59 -1.63
N PRO A 116 -8.68 -72.53 -0.73
CA PRO A 116 -7.27 -72.82 -0.49
C PRO A 116 -6.48 -73.21 -1.75
N ARG A 117 -7.14 -73.83 -2.75
CA ARG A 117 -6.51 -74.13 -4.05
C ARG A 117 -6.25 -72.87 -4.88
N CYS A 118 -7.13 -71.87 -4.82
CA CYS A 118 -6.91 -70.58 -5.45
C CYS A 118 -5.71 -69.86 -4.82
N ILE A 119 -5.61 -69.84 -3.49
CA ILE A 119 -4.49 -69.24 -2.77
C ILE A 119 -3.18 -69.98 -3.10
N TYR A 120 -3.20 -71.31 -3.12
CA TYR A 120 -2.06 -72.12 -3.56
C TYR A 120 -1.61 -71.78 -4.98
N CYS A 121 -2.55 -71.57 -5.90
CA CYS A 121 -2.26 -71.14 -7.26
C CYS A 121 -1.62 -69.74 -7.31
N ILE A 122 -2.08 -68.80 -6.47
CA ILE A 122 -1.49 -67.45 -6.38
C ILE A 122 -0.04 -67.52 -5.88
N HIS A 123 0.24 -68.37 -4.89
CA HIS A 123 1.60 -68.60 -4.40
C HIS A 123 2.52 -69.20 -5.48
N ALA A 124 2.03 -70.19 -6.23
CA ALA A 124 2.76 -70.77 -7.36
C ALA A 124 3.00 -69.75 -8.49
N LEU A 125 1.98 -68.95 -8.81
CA LEU A 125 2.05 -67.87 -9.79
C LEU A 125 3.06 -66.80 -9.38
N SER A 126 3.09 -66.41 -8.11
CA SER A 126 4.05 -65.43 -7.58
C SER A 126 5.49 -65.88 -7.76
N LEU A 127 5.80 -67.11 -7.35
CA LEU A 127 7.13 -67.70 -7.54
C LEU A 127 7.51 -67.78 -9.03
N TYR A 128 6.56 -68.10 -9.89
CA TYR A 128 6.77 -68.19 -11.33
C TYR A 128 7.03 -66.83 -11.98
N LEU A 129 6.23 -65.82 -11.67
CA LEU A 129 6.41 -64.46 -12.19
C LEU A 129 7.67 -63.78 -11.66
N PHE A 130 8.08 -64.09 -10.43
CA PHE A 130 9.35 -63.65 -9.88
C PHE A 130 10.53 -64.25 -10.65
N LYS A 131 10.50 -65.56 -10.98
CA LYS A 131 11.52 -66.20 -11.83
C LYS A 131 11.60 -65.58 -13.23
N LEU A 132 10.49 -65.09 -13.77
CA LEU A 132 10.44 -64.39 -15.06
C LEU A 132 10.79 -62.89 -14.97
N GLY A 133 11.03 -62.36 -13.75
CA GLY A 133 11.32 -60.94 -13.54
C GLY A 133 10.13 -60.00 -13.75
N LEU A 134 8.89 -60.53 -13.76
CA LEU A 134 7.67 -59.77 -14.03
C LEU A 134 6.96 -59.26 -12.77
N ALA A 135 7.25 -59.85 -11.59
CA ALA A 135 6.60 -59.50 -10.33
C ALA A 135 7.58 -59.56 -9.14
N PRO A 136 7.33 -58.83 -8.04
CA PRO A 136 8.10 -58.94 -6.81
C PRO A 136 7.92 -60.31 -6.14
N GLN A 137 8.88 -60.70 -5.29
CA GLN A 137 8.81 -61.95 -4.51
C GLN A 137 7.76 -61.86 -3.40
N ILE A 138 6.93 -62.90 -3.25
CA ILE A 138 6.01 -63.02 -2.09
C ILE A 138 6.81 -63.18 -0.79
N GLN A 139 6.36 -62.47 0.26
CA GLN A 139 7.00 -62.51 1.57
C GLN A 139 6.54 -63.75 2.35
N ASP A 140 7.43 -64.32 3.16
CA ASP A 140 7.07 -65.33 4.17
C ASP A 140 6.76 -64.61 5.50
N LEU A 141 5.49 -64.63 5.88
CA LEU A 141 4.92 -63.97 7.06
C LEU A 141 4.53 -64.96 8.15
N TYR A 142 4.82 -66.26 7.96
CA TYR A 142 4.57 -67.27 8.99
C TYR A 142 5.31 -66.92 10.28
N GLY A 143 4.57 -66.75 11.39
CA GLY A 143 5.11 -66.36 12.69
C GLY A 143 5.52 -64.89 12.84
N LYS A 144 5.20 -64.02 11.85
CA LYS A 144 5.48 -62.57 11.89
C LYS A 144 4.22 -61.71 11.99
N VAL A 145 3.06 -62.30 11.76
CA VAL A 145 1.75 -61.65 11.80
C VAL A 145 0.90 -62.36 12.85
N ASP A 146 0.29 -61.59 13.74
CA ASP A 146 -0.58 -62.11 14.79
C ASP A 146 -2.06 -61.92 14.38
N PHE A 147 -2.85 -62.98 14.54
CA PHE A 147 -4.31 -62.96 14.34
C PHE A 147 -5.01 -63.12 15.68
N THR A 148 -6.22 -62.60 15.79
CA THR A 148 -7.03 -62.77 17.01
C THR A 148 -7.46 -64.22 17.19
N GLU A 149 -7.70 -64.64 18.44
CA GLU A 149 -8.19 -66.00 18.72
C GLU A 149 -9.54 -66.28 18.05
N GLU A 150 -10.36 -65.24 17.85
CA GLU A 150 -11.63 -65.33 17.13
C GLU A 150 -11.43 -65.63 15.64
N GLU A 151 -10.48 -64.96 14.98
CA GLU A 151 -10.17 -65.18 13.56
C GLU A 151 -9.59 -66.58 13.32
N ILE A 152 -8.68 -67.04 14.18
CA ILE A 152 -8.10 -68.39 14.11
C ILE A 152 -9.19 -69.44 14.36
N SER A 153 -10.11 -69.20 15.30
CA SER A 153 -11.22 -70.11 15.58
C SER A 153 -12.24 -70.16 14.45
N ASN A 154 -12.56 -69.02 13.84
CA ASN A 154 -13.48 -68.93 12.70
C ASN A 154 -12.91 -69.63 11.47
N MET A 155 -11.64 -69.38 11.14
CA MET A 155 -10.96 -70.03 10.02
C MET A 155 -10.86 -71.55 10.23
N ARG A 156 -10.60 -72.00 11.46
CA ARG A 156 -10.63 -73.42 11.82
C ARG A 156 -12.01 -74.05 11.57
N LEU A 157 -13.09 -73.40 11.99
CA LEU A 157 -14.45 -73.89 11.78
C LEU A 157 -14.81 -73.96 10.29
N GLU A 158 -14.35 -72.99 9.50
CA GLU A 158 -14.53 -73.02 8.04
C GLU A 158 -13.76 -74.16 7.38
N LEU A 159 -12.48 -74.37 7.74
CA LEU A 159 -11.67 -75.48 7.23
C LEU A 159 -12.27 -76.86 7.61
N GLU A 160 -12.84 -76.99 8.81
CA GLU A 160 -13.51 -78.23 9.26
C GLU A 160 -14.85 -78.47 8.53
N LYS A 161 -15.63 -77.42 8.25
CA LYS A 161 -16.94 -77.52 7.57
C LYS A 161 -16.85 -78.10 6.16
N TYR A 162 -15.75 -77.84 5.45
CA TYR A 162 -15.56 -78.27 4.06
C TYR A 162 -14.64 -79.49 3.90
N GLY A 163 -14.01 -79.97 4.98
CA GLY A 163 -13.15 -81.17 4.94
C GLY A 163 -11.96 -81.07 3.98
N ILE A 164 -11.46 -79.85 3.74
CA ILE A 164 -10.45 -79.56 2.71
C ILE A 164 -9.06 -79.99 3.21
N GLN A 165 -8.37 -80.82 2.43
CA GLN A 165 -6.95 -81.14 2.65
C GLN A 165 -6.09 -79.93 2.26
N MET A 166 -5.33 -79.38 3.21
CA MET A 166 -4.41 -78.26 2.93
C MET A 166 -3.35 -78.66 1.89
N PRO A 167 -3.19 -77.87 0.80
CA PRO A 167 -2.08 -78.04 -0.14
C PRO A 167 -0.73 -77.83 0.54
N ALA A 168 0.31 -78.52 0.07
CA ALA A 168 1.66 -78.37 0.62
C ALA A 168 2.37 -77.13 0.03
N PHE A 169 2.16 -75.96 0.64
CA PHE A 169 2.78 -74.68 0.23
C PHE A 169 4.31 -74.73 0.20
N SER A 170 4.93 -75.46 1.14
CA SER A 170 6.39 -75.65 1.21
C SER A 170 7.01 -76.43 0.05
N LYS A 171 6.20 -77.14 -0.75
CA LYS A 171 6.68 -77.97 -1.88
C LYS A 171 6.52 -77.32 -3.26
N ILE A 172 5.90 -76.12 -3.33
CA ILE A 172 5.62 -75.42 -4.60
C ILE A 172 6.90 -75.19 -5.41
N GLY A 173 7.97 -74.70 -4.76
CA GLY A 173 9.24 -74.40 -5.43
C GLY A 173 9.90 -75.64 -6.07
N GLY A 174 9.81 -76.80 -5.41
CA GLY A 174 10.38 -78.05 -5.93
C GLY A 174 9.57 -78.66 -7.09
N ILE A 175 8.25 -78.47 -7.10
CA ILE A 175 7.37 -78.92 -8.19
C ILE A 175 7.57 -78.04 -9.43
N LEU A 176 7.67 -76.72 -9.25
CA LEU A 176 7.98 -75.79 -10.35
C LEU A 176 9.36 -76.04 -10.96
N ALA A 177 10.38 -76.32 -10.15
CA ALA A 177 11.73 -76.63 -10.65
C ALA A 177 11.77 -77.92 -11.49
N ASN A 178 11.01 -78.95 -11.10
CA ASN A 178 10.97 -80.23 -11.83
C ASN A 178 10.22 -80.16 -13.17
N GLU A 179 9.23 -79.28 -13.34
CA GLU A 179 8.43 -79.17 -14.57
C GLU A 179 8.94 -78.13 -15.58
N LEU A 180 9.78 -77.18 -15.16
CA LEU A 180 10.29 -76.06 -15.99
C LEU A 180 11.70 -76.29 -16.56
N SER A 181 12.21 -77.52 -16.58
CA SER A 181 13.59 -77.83 -16.98
C SER A 181 13.89 -77.56 -18.46
N VAL A 182 14.06 -76.29 -18.81
CA VAL A 182 15.01 -75.85 -19.84
C VAL A 182 16.33 -75.65 -19.10
N ASP A 183 17.07 -76.73 -19.02
CA ASP A 183 18.47 -76.85 -18.60
C ASP A 183 18.97 -75.76 -17.63
N GLU A 184 18.58 -75.85 -16.34
CA GLU A 184 19.11 -74.97 -15.28
C GLU A 184 20.65 -74.94 -15.28
N ALA A 185 21.29 -76.01 -15.77
CA ALA A 185 22.72 -76.09 -16.02
C ALA A 185 23.23 -75.11 -17.10
N ALA A 186 22.47 -74.90 -18.18
CA ALA A 186 22.83 -73.96 -19.25
C ALA A 186 22.68 -72.50 -18.80
N LEU A 187 21.65 -72.20 -18.00
CA LEU A 187 21.48 -70.89 -17.36
C LEU A 187 22.61 -70.62 -16.35
N HIS A 188 22.93 -71.60 -15.49
CA HIS A 188 24.04 -71.49 -14.55
C HIS A 188 25.39 -71.33 -15.26
N ALA A 189 25.64 -72.09 -16.34
CA ALA A 189 26.85 -71.94 -17.14
C ALA A 189 26.95 -70.56 -17.81
N ALA A 190 25.84 -70.01 -18.31
CA ALA A 190 25.81 -68.67 -18.90
C ALA A 190 26.08 -67.57 -17.85
N VAL A 191 25.51 -67.69 -16.65
CA VAL A 191 25.76 -66.75 -15.54
C VAL A 191 27.20 -66.84 -15.03
N ILE A 192 27.77 -68.03 -14.96
CA ILE A 192 29.19 -68.23 -14.60
C ILE A 192 30.08 -67.59 -15.66
N ALA A 193 29.82 -67.83 -16.94
CA ALA A 193 30.58 -67.22 -18.04
C ALA A 193 30.54 -65.68 -18.03
N ILE A 194 29.38 -65.08 -17.68
CA ILE A 194 29.27 -63.63 -17.48
C ILE A 194 30.12 -63.16 -16.30
N ASN A 195 30.09 -63.87 -15.17
CA ASN A 195 30.91 -63.53 -14.02
C ASN A 195 32.41 -63.66 -14.28
N GLU A 196 32.84 -64.65 -15.06
CA GLU A 196 34.23 -64.80 -15.49
C GLU A 196 34.64 -63.69 -16.45
N ALA A 197 33.78 -63.33 -17.41
CA ALA A 197 34.04 -62.21 -18.32
C ALA A 197 34.19 -60.87 -17.57
N ILE A 198 33.37 -60.64 -16.53
CA ILE A 198 33.49 -59.46 -15.65
C ILE A 198 34.87 -59.38 -14.99
N ASP A 199 35.47 -60.51 -14.58
CA ASP A 199 36.79 -60.54 -13.93
C ASP A 199 37.93 -60.22 -14.91
N HIS A 200 37.76 -60.54 -16.19
CA HIS A 200 38.73 -60.20 -17.23
C HIS A 200 38.79 -58.69 -17.52
N GLN A 201 37.80 -57.92 -17.08
CA GLN A 201 37.73 -56.45 -17.23
C GLN A 201 37.82 -55.95 -18.68
N VAL A 202 37.37 -56.75 -19.64
CA VAL A 202 37.26 -56.37 -21.05
C VAL A 202 35.78 -56.12 -21.37
N PRO A 203 35.36 -54.87 -21.63
CA PRO A 203 33.95 -54.55 -21.86
C PRO A 203 33.29 -55.33 -23.00
N ALA A 204 34.02 -55.53 -24.10
CA ALA A 204 33.53 -56.27 -25.26
C ALA A 204 33.25 -57.76 -24.92
N ASP A 205 34.14 -58.40 -24.16
CA ASP A 205 33.99 -59.81 -23.79
C ASP A 205 32.82 -60.01 -22.83
N THR A 206 32.63 -59.08 -21.89
CA THR A 206 31.49 -59.08 -20.97
C THR A 206 30.17 -58.87 -21.69
N LEU A 207 30.10 -57.95 -22.66
CA LEU A 207 28.89 -57.76 -23.46
C LEU A 207 28.58 -59.00 -24.30
N VAL A 208 29.59 -59.66 -24.89
CA VAL A 208 29.41 -60.91 -25.63
C VAL A 208 28.88 -62.03 -24.73
N ALA A 209 29.41 -62.15 -23.50
CA ALA A 209 28.91 -63.11 -22.52
C ALA A 209 27.46 -62.79 -22.09
N MET A 210 27.10 -61.52 -21.93
CA MET A 210 25.74 -61.07 -21.58
C MET A 210 24.73 -61.28 -22.71
N LYS A 211 25.17 -61.24 -23.97
CA LYS A 211 24.33 -61.55 -25.15
C LYS A 211 23.99 -63.04 -25.28
N ASN A 212 24.51 -63.91 -24.42
CA ASN A 212 24.20 -65.34 -24.45
C ASN A 212 22.69 -65.56 -24.26
N PRO A 213 21.97 -66.19 -25.23
CA PRO A 213 20.54 -66.41 -25.14
C PRO A 213 20.11 -67.20 -23.89
N ASN A 214 20.99 -68.08 -23.40
CA ASN A 214 20.75 -68.90 -22.22
C ASN A 214 20.86 -68.10 -20.91
N ALA A 215 21.43 -66.89 -20.93
CA ALA A 215 21.47 -65.99 -19.76
C ALA A 215 20.12 -65.28 -19.50
N MET A 216 19.20 -65.30 -20.48
CA MET A 216 17.86 -64.71 -20.40
C MET A 216 17.86 -63.22 -19.95
N LEU A 217 18.87 -62.46 -20.39
CA LEU A 217 18.98 -61.03 -20.11
C LEU A 217 18.20 -60.21 -21.15
N ILE A 218 17.50 -59.17 -20.71
CA ILE A 218 16.68 -58.29 -21.55
C ILE A 218 17.15 -56.82 -21.45
N ASN A 219 16.82 -56.02 -22.46
CA ASN A 219 17.17 -54.60 -22.55
C ASN A 219 18.68 -54.30 -22.58
N LEU A 220 19.50 -55.11 -23.26
CA LEU A 220 20.92 -54.80 -23.48
C LEU A 220 21.06 -53.70 -24.54
N ASP A 221 21.86 -52.67 -24.25
CA ASP A 221 22.25 -51.61 -25.20
C ASP A 221 23.75 -51.72 -25.51
N ASP A 222 24.07 -51.95 -26.79
CA ASP A 222 25.45 -52.11 -27.27
C ASP A 222 26.31 -50.86 -27.02
N LEU A 223 25.69 -49.69 -26.89
CA LEU A 223 26.39 -48.42 -26.66
C LEU A 223 26.86 -48.24 -25.20
N LEU A 224 26.41 -49.09 -24.27
CA LEU A 224 26.70 -49.00 -22.84
C LEU A 224 27.68 -50.08 -22.34
N GLU A 225 28.43 -50.73 -23.24
CA GLU A 225 29.32 -51.86 -22.92
C GLU A 225 30.29 -51.56 -21.76
N SER A 226 30.92 -50.38 -21.78
CA SER A 226 31.89 -49.96 -20.76
C SER A 226 31.22 -49.70 -19.41
N THR A 227 30.01 -49.14 -19.43
CA THR A 227 29.27 -48.78 -18.22
C THR A 227 28.66 -50.03 -17.56
N TYR A 228 28.21 -51.01 -18.35
CA TYR A 228 27.80 -52.31 -17.83
C TYR A 228 28.96 -53.03 -17.15
N GLN A 229 30.13 -53.10 -17.81
CA GLN A 229 31.32 -53.73 -17.25
C GLN A 229 31.70 -53.11 -15.89
N ASP A 230 31.82 -51.78 -15.83
CA ASP A 230 32.21 -51.09 -14.60
C ASP A 230 31.20 -51.30 -13.46
N THR A 231 29.91 -51.26 -13.77
CA THR A 231 28.84 -51.41 -12.78
C THR A 231 28.74 -52.83 -12.26
N LEU A 232 28.82 -53.83 -13.13
CA LEU A 232 28.78 -55.24 -12.76
C LEU A 232 30.05 -55.65 -12.00
N TYR A 233 31.22 -55.15 -12.39
CA TYR A 233 32.47 -55.38 -11.67
C TYR A 233 32.42 -54.82 -10.25
N ARG A 234 31.90 -53.60 -10.06
CA ARG A 234 31.69 -53.02 -8.72
C ARG A 234 30.69 -53.82 -7.90
N ALA A 235 29.54 -54.17 -8.46
CA ALA A 235 28.52 -54.97 -7.78
C ALA A 235 29.06 -56.34 -7.35
N LYS A 236 29.88 -56.98 -8.19
CA LYS A 236 30.54 -58.25 -7.86
C LYS A 236 31.56 -58.06 -6.73
N LYS A 237 32.40 -57.01 -6.79
CA LYS A 237 33.37 -56.71 -5.74
C LYS A 237 32.71 -56.44 -4.39
N ASP A 238 31.64 -55.66 -4.36
CA ASP A 238 30.87 -55.35 -3.15
C ASP A 238 30.25 -56.62 -2.55
N LYS A 239 29.75 -57.52 -3.41
CA LYS A 239 29.22 -58.83 -2.99
C LYS A 239 30.30 -59.71 -2.38
N MET A 240 31.48 -59.77 -3.00
CA MET A 240 32.64 -60.51 -2.48
C MET A 240 33.15 -59.96 -1.14
N GLU A 241 33.18 -58.64 -0.97
CA GLU A 241 33.55 -58.00 0.31
C GLU A 241 32.53 -58.29 1.42
N ASN A 242 31.23 -58.29 1.09
CA ASN A 242 30.17 -58.65 2.02
C ASN A 242 30.21 -60.13 2.41
N ALA A 243 30.56 -61.03 1.50
CA ALA A 243 30.71 -62.46 1.78
C ALA A 243 31.89 -62.75 2.74
N LYS A 244 33.00 -61.99 2.63
CA LYS A 244 34.17 -62.13 3.53
C LYS A 244 33.88 -61.87 5.02
N ASN A 245 32.78 -61.19 5.33
CA ASN A 245 32.37 -60.88 6.71
C ASN A 245 31.62 -62.03 7.40
N ARG A 246 31.34 -63.16 6.72
CA ARG A 246 30.64 -64.34 7.27
C ARG A 246 31.58 -65.54 7.42
N ARG A 247 31.37 -66.37 8.45
CA ARG A 247 32.34 -67.41 8.92
C ARG A 247 32.33 -68.73 8.15
N GLU A 248 31.36 -68.96 7.26
CA GLU A 248 31.33 -70.13 6.36
C GLU A 248 31.22 -69.63 4.91
N ARG A 249 32.00 -70.23 4.00
CA ARG A 249 32.12 -69.80 2.60
C ARG A 249 31.36 -70.76 1.70
N ASP A 250 30.43 -70.25 0.91
CA ASP A 250 29.83 -70.98 -0.21
C ASP A 250 30.26 -70.30 -1.52
N VAL A 251 30.67 -71.07 -2.52
CA VAL A 251 31.22 -70.59 -3.81
C VAL A 251 30.18 -69.75 -4.58
N TYR A 252 28.89 -69.99 -4.33
CA TYR A 252 27.79 -69.26 -4.93
C TYR A 252 27.50 -67.89 -4.28
N GLU A 253 28.12 -67.57 -3.12
CA GLU A 253 28.01 -66.25 -2.49
C GLU A 253 28.95 -65.20 -3.11
N GLU A 254 29.97 -65.62 -3.86
CA GLU A 254 30.95 -64.72 -4.50
C GLU A 254 30.56 -64.31 -5.93
N LEU A 255 29.62 -65.02 -6.58
CA LEU A 255 29.18 -64.75 -7.95
C LEU A 255 27.87 -63.95 -7.96
N LEU A 256 27.70 -63.08 -8.95
CA LEU A 256 26.42 -62.42 -9.21
C LEU A 256 25.42 -63.42 -9.81
N THR A 257 24.19 -63.38 -9.32
CA THR A 257 23.05 -64.15 -9.84
C THR A 257 22.48 -63.48 -11.10
N GLN A 258 21.72 -64.22 -11.91
CA GLN A 258 21.05 -63.68 -13.09
C GLN A 258 20.16 -62.46 -12.76
N ALA A 259 19.44 -62.51 -11.64
CA ALA A 259 18.57 -61.42 -11.19
C ALA A 259 19.36 -60.17 -10.79
N GLU A 260 20.50 -60.33 -10.13
CA GLU A 260 21.40 -59.21 -9.78
C GLU A 260 22.05 -58.60 -11.04
N ILE A 261 22.44 -59.43 -12.00
CA ILE A 261 22.98 -58.97 -13.29
C ILE A 261 21.91 -58.16 -14.05
N GLN A 262 20.68 -58.70 -14.17
CA GLN A 262 19.57 -57.99 -14.79
C GLN A 262 19.19 -56.70 -14.06
N GLY A 263 19.21 -56.69 -12.73
CA GLY A 263 18.97 -55.51 -11.91
C GLY A 263 20.00 -54.40 -12.16
N ASN A 264 21.28 -54.76 -12.29
CA ASN A 264 22.33 -53.80 -12.61
C ASN A 264 22.25 -53.28 -14.07
N ILE A 265 21.88 -54.12 -15.04
CA ILE A 265 21.62 -53.68 -16.43
C ILE A 265 20.49 -52.64 -16.46
N ASN A 266 19.37 -52.92 -15.81
CA ASN A 266 18.23 -52.01 -15.73
C ASN A 266 18.62 -50.68 -15.07
N LYS A 267 19.45 -50.72 -14.03
CA LYS A 267 19.99 -49.53 -13.36
C LYS A 267 20.84 -48.70 -14.31
N VAL A 268 21.79 -49.30 -15.02
CA VAL A 268 22.66 -48.60 -15.98
C VAL A 268 21.85 -47.96 -17.10
N ASN A 269 20.87 -48.67 -17.65
CA ASN A 269 20.01 -48.15 -18.71
C ASN A 269 19.15 -46.97 -18.25
N THR A 270 18.62 -47.06 -17.03
CA THR A 270 17.83 -45.97 -16.43
C THR A 270 18.71 -44.74 -16.23
N CYS A 271 19.92 -44.90 -15.68
CA CYS A 271 20.86 -43.81 -15.50
C CYS A 271 21.27 -43.17 -16.84
N ALA A 272 21.56 -43.98 -17.87
CA ALA A 272 21.92 -43.48 -19.19
C ALA A 272 20.78 -42.71 -19.86
N ALA A 273 19.53 -43.18 -19.71
CA ALA A 273 18.36 -42.50 -20.22
C ALA A 273 18.11 -41.16 -19.51
N ILE A 274 18.29 -41.09 -18.18
CA ILE A 274 18.21 -39.83 -17.42
C ILE A 274 19.30 -38.85 -17.87
N SER A 275 20.53 -39.30 -18.08
CA SER A 275 21.60 -38.42 -18.59
C SER A 275 21.32 -37.88 -20.00
N LYS A 276 20.66 -38.67 -20.86
CA LYS A 276 20.19 -38.20 -22.18
C LYS A 276 19.09 -37.15 -22.06
N ILE A 277 18.19 -37.30 -21.09
CA ILE A 277 17.15 -36.31 -20.77
C ILE A 277 17.78 -35.00 -20.30
N ASP A 278 18.73 -35.07 -19.37
CA ASP A 278 19.45 -33.89 -18.87
C ASP A 278 20.16 -33.15 -20.00
N LEU A 279 20.84 -33.88 -20.88
CA LEU A 279 21.52 -33.31 -22.05
C LEU A 279 20.52 -32.62 -23.01
N ALA A 280 19.37 -33.23 -23.27
CA ALA A 280 18.34 -32.65 -24.13
C ALA A 280 17.73 -31.38 -23.53
N LEU A 281 17.55 -31.33 -22.20
CA LEU A 281 17.10 -30.14 -21.48
C LEU A 281 18.13 -29.00 -21.52
N GLU A 282 19.42 -29.32 -21.43
CA GLU A 282 20.50 -28.34 -21.55
C GLU A 282 20.63 -27.76 -22.97
N GLN A 283 20.44 -28.60 -23.99
CA GLN A 283 20.53 -28.22 -25.39
C GLN A 283 19.27 -27.49 -25.90
N GLY A 284 18.17 -27.56 -25.15
CA GLY A 284 16.91 -26.93 -25.54
C GLY A 284 16.15 -27.68 -26.63
N ASP A 285 16.37 -28.99 -26.77
CA ASP A 285 15.77 -29.80 -27.84
C ASP A 285 14.59 -30.63 -27.31
N ALA A 286 13.36 -30.16 -27.60
CA ALA A 286 12.12 -30.82 -27.20
C ALA A 286 11.89 -32.17 -27.90
N LEU A 287 12.43 -32.37 -29.11
CA LEU A 287 12.27 -33.62 -29.85
C LEU A 287 13.23 -34.69 -29.31
N ALA A 288 14.49 -34.32 -29.11
CA ALA A 288 15.48 -35.21 -28.48
C ALA A 288 15.07 -35.59 -27.05
N LEU A 289 14.46 -34.67 -26.31
CA LEU A 289 13.88 -34.96 -24.99
C LEU A 289 12.78 -36.02 -25.07
N TYR A 290 11.85 -35.88 -26.02
CA TYR A 290 10.79 -36.87 -26.22
C TYR A 290 11.37 -38.25 -26.58
N GLU A 291 12.37 -38.31 -27.46
CA GLU A 291 13.03 -39.58 -27.82
C GLU A 291 13.71 -40.23 -26.61
N ALA A 292 14.35 -39.43 -25.75
CA ALA A 292 14.95 -39.93 -24.52
C ALA A 292 13.89 -40.46 -23.52
N LEU A 293 12.77 -39.75 -23.36
CA LEU A 293 11.63 -40.16 -22.51
C LEU A 293 10.93 -41.42 -23.05
N ALA A 294 10.90 -41.63 -24.37
CA ALA A 294 10.30 -42.79 -25.00
C ALA A 294 11.14 -44.09 -24.86
N THR A 295 12.31 -44.02 -24.23
CA THR A 295 13.20 -45.17 -24.07
C THR A 295 12.55 -46.26 -23.20
N PRO A 296 12.51 -47.54 -23.64
CA PRO A 296 11.89 -48.63 -22.88
C PRO A 296 12.44 -48.82 -21.46
N ALA A 297 13.69 -48.44 -21.22
CA ALA A 297 14.34 -48.51 -19.91
C ALA A 297 13.64 -47.66 -18.82
N LEU A 298 13.02 -46.55 -19.20
CA LEU A 298 12.29 -45.68 -18.27
C LEU A 298 10.87 -46.20 -18.01
N GLY A 299 10.27 -46.94 -18.94
CA GLY A 299 8.94 -47.53 -18.77
C GLY A 299 7.84 -46.50 -18.48
N LEU A 300 8.00 -45.26 -18.96
CA LEU A 300 7.03 -44.18 -18.75
C LEU A 300 5.73 -44.46 -19.51
N GLN A 301 4.59 -44.13 -18.90
CA GLN A 301 3.26 -44.30 -19.48
C GLN A 301 2.68 -42.96 -19.92
N GLY A 302 1.82 -43.00 -20.95
CA GLY A 302 1.06 -41.81 -21.38
C GLY A 302 1.84 -40.79 -22.20
N LEU A 303 3.01 -41.15 -22.75
CA LEU A 303 3.80 -40.24 -23.59
C LEU A 303 3.09 -39.97 -24.93
N LEU A 304 2.83 -38.71 -25.23
CA LEU A 304 2.16 -38.23 -26.45
C LEU A 304 3.11 -37.34 -27.25
N ARG A 305 3.36 -37.68 -28.51
CA ARG A 305 4.28 -36.93 -29.39
C ARG A 305 3.88 -35.46 -29.56
N GLU A 306 2.58 -35.19 -29.58
CA GLU A 306 2.02 -33.83 -29.73
C GLU A 306 2.32 -32.93 -28.52
N ASN A 307 2.67 -33.52 -27.37
CA ASN A 307 2.93 -32.79 -26.12
C ASN A 307 4.44 -32.56 -25.87
N CYS A 308 5.31 -32.70 -26.87
CA CYS A 308 6.76 -32.57 -26.69
C CYS A 308 7.18 -31.22 -26.07
N ASP A 309 6.59 -30.12 -26.53
CA ASP A 309 6.86 -28.78 -25.99
C ASP A 309 6.36 -28.60 -24.55
N TRP A 310 5.28 -29.31 -24.18
CA TRP A 310 4.74 -29.31 -22.82
C TRP A 310 5.65 -30.08 -21.86
N TYR A 311 6.16 -31.24 -22.29
CA TYR A 311 7.16 -31.99 -21.52
C TYR A 311 8.41 -31.15 -21.31
N PHE A 312 8.91 -30.50 -22.36
CA PHE A 312 10.08 -29.65 -22.27
C PHE A 312 9.90 -28.51 -21.25
N LYS A 313 8.79 -27.77 -21.32
CA LYS A 313 8.49 -26.70 -20.35
C LYS A 313 8.32 -27.22 -18.92
N GLN A 314 7.63 -28.35 -18.75
CA GLN A 314 7.39 -28.93 -17.43
C GLN A 314 8.70 -29.36 -16.78
N PHE A 315 9.54 -30.10 -17.49
CA PHE A 315 10.80 -30.59 -16.93
C PHE A 315 11.84 -29.49 -16.69
N LEU A 316 11.82 -28.41 -17.48
CA LEU A 316 12.61 -27.21 -17.16
C LEU A 316 12.16 -26.57 -15.84
N SER A 317 10.84 -26.45 -15.63
CA SER A 317 10.28 -25.92 -14.38
C SER A 317 10.62 -26.83 -13.19
N ASP A 318 10.43 -28.14 -13.32
CA ASP A 318 10.72 -29.11 -12.25
C ASP A 318 12.20 -29.07 -11.86
N ARG A 319 13.10 -28.92 -12.84
CA ARG A 319 14.53 -28.77 -12.60
C ARG A 319 14.86 -27.47 -11.86
N GLN A 320 14.25 -26.35 -12.25
CA GLN A 320 14.45 -25.07 -11.59
C GLN A 320 13.96 -25.11 -10.13
N GLN A 321 12.79 -25.69 -9.89
CA GLN A 321 12.24 -25.85 -8.54
C GLN A 321 13.14 -26.71 -7.64
N LYS A 322 13.72 -27.80 -8.16
CA LYS A 322 14.69 -28.61 -7.40
C LYS A 322 15.98 -27.86 -7.09
N GLN A 323 16.46 -27.03 -8.02
CA GLN A 323 17.63 -26.18 -7.80
C GLN A 323 17.37 -25.12 -6.72
N GLU A 324 16.19 -24.49 -6.72
CA GLU A 324 15.78 -23.54 -5.68
C GLU A 324 15.57 -24.20 -4.31
N ALA A 325 15.13 -25.47 -4.28
CA ALA A 325 14.98 -26.26 -3.06
C ALA A 325 16.31 -26.82 -2.51
N GLY A 326 17.45 -26.58 -3.18
CA GLY A 326 18.77 -27.08 -2.76
C GLY A 326 18.96 -28.60 -2.93
N ILE A 327 18.10 -29.26 -3.70
CA ILE A 327 18.17 -30.68 -4.03
C ILE A 327 19.00 -30.85 -5.32
N ALA A 328 19.69 -31.99 -5.48
CA ALA A 328 20.44 -32.28 -6.70
C ALA A 328 19.61 -32.02 -7.97
N SER A 329 20.20 -31.35 -8.96
CA SER A 329 19.50 -30.85 -10.16
C SER A 329 19.05 -31.94 -11.15
N ILE A 330 19.37 -33.21 -10.89
CA ILE A 330 19.09 -34.34 -11.77
C ILE A 330 17.71 -34.91 -11.41
N LEU A 331 16.85 -35.06 -12.41
CA LEU A 331 15.50 -35.63 -12.25
C LEU A 331 15.57 -37.15 -12.09
N GLN A 332 14.85 -37.70 -11.11
CA GLN A 332 14.73 -39.13 -10.89
C GLN A 332 13.57 -39.71 -11.70
N LYS A 333 13.54 -41.03 -11.84
CA LYS A 333 12.54 -41.74 -12.63
C LYS A 333 11.10 -41.44 -12.19
N GLU A 334 10.87 -41.30 -10.89
CA GLU A 334 9.58 -40.99 -10.30
C GLU A 334 9.12 -39.56 -10.66
N ASP A 335 10.05 -38.61 -10.69
CA ASP A 335 9.78 -37.23 -11.11
C ASP A 335 9.39 -37.17 -12.59
N LEU A 336 10.01 -38.02 -13.41
CA LEU A 336 9.74 -38.06 -14.85
C LEU A 336 8.29 -38.49 -15.15
N GLN A 337 7.76 -39.51 -14.45
CA GLN A 337 6.36 -39.90 -14.67
C GLN A 337 5.39 -38.81 -14.20
N LEU A 338 5.64 -38.21 -13.02
CA LEU A 338 4.82 -37.11 -12.51
C LEU A 338 4.82 -35.90 -13.45
N GLY A 339 5.99 -35.56 -14.01
CA GLY A 339 6.14 -34.49 -15.00
C GLY A 339 5.43 -34.79 -16.31
N VAL A 340 5.50 -36.03 -16.83
CA VAL A 340 4.72 -36.44 -18.02
C VAL A 340 3.22 -36.28 -17.77
N ASP A 341 2.73 -36.77 -16.62
CA ASP A 341 1.31 -36.68 -16.29
C ASP A 341 0.85 -35.23 -16.10
N ALA A 342 1.68 -34.39 -15.47
CA ALA A 342 1.42 -32.97 -15.28
C ALA A 342 1.37 -32.21 -16.61
N ALA A 343 2.35 -32.44 -17.49
CA ALA A 343 2.40 -31.84 -18.82
C ALA A 343 1.21 -32.24 -19.69
N ASN A 344 0.80 -33.52 -19.65
CA ASN A 344 -0.39 -34.01 -20.34
C ASN A 344 -1.68 -33.33 -19.84
N ARG A 345 -1.85 -33.21 -18.52
CA ARG A 345 -2.99 -32.49 -17.93
C ARG A 345 -2.98 -31.02 -18.33
N ALA A 346 -1.83 -30.36 -18.33
CA ALA A 346 -1.69 -28.96 -18.72
C ALA A 346 -2.04 -28.75 -20.20
N ALA A 347 -1.56 -29.62 -21.09
CA ALA A 347 -1.90 -29.60 -22.51
C ALA A 347 -3.40 -29.80 -22.75
N GLN A 348 -4.02 -30.76 -22.05
CA GLN A 348 -5.46 -31.01 -22.14
C GLN A 348 -6.28 -29.81 -21.63
N GLN A 349 -5.91 -29.22 -20.50
CA GLN A 349 -6.57 -28.02 -19.96
C GLN A 349 -6.46 -26.84 -20.94
N TYR A 350 -5.29 -26.64 -21.56
CA TYR A 350 -5.10 -25.60 -22.57
C TYR A 350 -6.01 -25.80 -23.79
N GLN A 351 -6.15 -27.03 -24.28
CA GLN A 351 -7.07 -27.35 -25.39
C GLN A 351 -8.54 -27.12 -25.02
N GLN A 352 -8.97 -27.56 -23.84
CA GLN A 352 -10.33 -27.32 -23.33
C GLN A 352 -10.63 -25.83 -23.22
N ARG A 353 -9.67 -25.03 -22.74
CA ARG A 353 -9.78 -23.59 -22.66
C ARG A 353 -9.96 -22.93 -24.03
N LEU A 354 -9.16 -23.33 -25.03
CA LEU A 354 -9.32 -22.81 -26.40
C LEU A 354 -10.69 -23.18 -27.00
N ALA A 355 -11.17 -24.39 -26.75
CA ALA A 355 -12.50 -24.81 -27.18
C ALA A 355 -13.60 -23.96 -26.51
N ALA A 356 -13.49 -23.70 -25.20
CA ALA A 356 -14.42 -22.86 -24.47
C ALA A 356 -14.42 -21.40 -24.99
N VAL A 357 -13.25 -20.81 -25.22
CA VAL A 357 -13.12 -19.47 -25.83
C VAL A 357 -13.76 -19.39 -27.21
N THR A 358 -13.66 -20.46 -28.00
CA THR A 358 -14.32 -20.53 -29.31
C THR A 358 -15.84 -20.54 -29.17
N ARG A 359 -16.38 -21.28 -28.19
CA ARG A 359 -17.81 -21.30 -27.89
C ARG A 359 -18.31 -19.94 -27.39
N ILE A 360 -17.57 -19.29 -26.49
CA ILE A 360 -17.89 -17.93 -25.98
C ILE A 360 -17.94 -16.92 -27.13
N ASN A 361 -16.93 -16.89 -28.01
CA ASN A 361 -16.92 -16.00 -29.17
C ASN A 361 -18.10 -16.26 -30.12
N ALA A 362 -18.52 -17.53 -30.28
CA ALA A 362 -19.70 -17.87 -31.06
C ALA A 362 -20.99 -17.39 -30.38
N ALA A 363 -21.11 -17.54 -29.07
CA ALA A 363 -22.26 -17.06 -28.29
C ALA A 363 -22.41 -15.53 -28.38
N ILE A 364 -21.31 -14.79 -28.22
CA ILE A 364 -21.29 -13.33 -28.35
C ILE A 364 -21.81 -12.89 -29.72
N ARG A 365 -21.37 -13.55 -30.81
CA ARG A 365 -21.84 -13.26 -32.18
C ARG A 365 -23.33 -13.54 -32.40
N MET A 366 -23.89 -14.53 -31.71
CA MET A 366 -25.31 -14.84 -31.81
C MET A 366 -26.19 -13.77 -31.12
N GLY A 367 -25.62 -12.95 -30.23
CA GLY A 367 -26.37 -11.90 -29.55
C GLY A 367 -27.22 -12.39 -28.36
N ASP A 368 -27.03 -13.63 -27.92
CA ASP A 368 -27.85 -14.27 -26.88
C ASP A 368 -27.16 -14.16 -25.51
N ALA A 369 -27.66 -13.25 -24.67
CA ALA A 369 -27.05 -12.94 -23.37
C ALA A 369 -27.00 -14.13 -22.41
N GLU A 370 -28.05 -14.97 -22.38
CA GLU A 370 -28.09 -16.14 -21.48
C GLU A 370 -27.08 -17.20 -21.93
N LYS A 371 -26.97 -17.43 -23.25
CA LYS A 371 -25.97 -18.38 -23.77
C LYS A 371 -24.55 -17.90 -23.55
N THR A 372 -24.28 -16.61 -23.79
CA THR A 372 -22.95 -16.03 -23.53
C THR A 372 -22.59 -16.15 -22.05
N MET A 373 -23.52 -15.85 -21.16
CA MET A 373 -23.35 -16.05 -19.72
C MET A 373 -23.03 -17.50 -19.36
N ALA A 374 -23.81 -18.46 -19.88
CA ALA A 374 -23.62 -19.88 -19.60
C ALA A 374 -22.24 -20.40 -20.05
N GLU A 375 -21.78 -19.98 -21.23
CA GLU A 375 -20.46 -20.37 -21.74
C GLU A 375 -19.31 -19.71 -20.96
N MET A 376 -19.48 -18.47 -20.47
CA MET A 376 -18.48 -17.82 -19.62
C MET A 376 -18.39 -18.45 -18.22
N MET A 377 -19.49 -18.97 -17.67
CA MET A 377 -19.49 -19.70 -16.38
C MET A 377 -18.88 -21.10 -16.48
N ASN A 378 -18.55 -21.58 -17.68
CA ASN A 378 -17.97 -22.89 -17.85
C ASN A 378 -16.56 -22.94 -17.21
N PRO A 379 -16.29 -23.85 -16.24
CA PRO A 379 -14.99 -23.97 -15.60
C PRO A 379 -13.83 -24.21 -16.57
N GLU A 380 -14.11 -24.83 -17.73
CA GLU A 380 -13.12 -25.06 -18.79
C GLU A 380 -12.56 -23.76 -19.37
N ALA A 381 -13.32 -22.66 -19.33
CA ALA A 381 -12.89 -21.36 -19.86
C ALA A 381 -11.81 -20.69 -18.99
N GLN A 382 -11.68 -21.09 -17.72
CA GLN A 382 -10.74 -20.50 -16.76
C GLN A 382 -10.82 -18.97 -16.73
N LEU A 383 -12.03 -18.41 -16.72
CA LEU A 383 -12.29 -16.98 -16.62
C LEU A 383 -12.47 -16.55 -15.16
N PRO A 384 -12.28 -15.25 -14.85
CA PRO A 384 -12.60 -14.69 -13.53
C PRO A 384 -14.07 -14.87 -13.14
N GLU A 385 -14.42 -14.54 -11.91
CA GLU A 385 -15.81 -14.67 -11.41
C GLU A 385 -16.79 -13.90 -12.30
N VAL A 386 -17.88 -14.55 -12.72
CA VAL A 386 -18.91 -13.99 -13.60
C VAL A 386 -20.26 -14.03 -12.89
N TYR A 387 -21.04 -12.95 -12.98
CA TYR A 387 -22.31 -12.83 -12.27
C TYR A 387 -23.53 -12.98 -13.18
N ALA A 388 -24.35 -14.00 -12.94
CA ALA A 388 -25.49 -14.35 -13.81
C ALA A 388 -26.51 -13.22 -14.01
N PHE A 389 -26.70 -12.34 -13.02
CA PHE A 389 -27.63 -11.21 -13.12
C PHE A 389 -27.18 -10.16 -14.15
N ALA A 390 -25.89 -10.12 -14.52
CA ALA A 390 -25.34 -9.13 -15.44
C ALA A 390 -25.17 -9.66 -16.87
N ALA A 391 -25.90 -10.71 -17.27
CA ALA A 391 -25.80 -11.34 -18.58
C ALA A 391 -25.91 -10.32 -19.75
N ASN A 392 -26.86 -9.39 -19.66
CA ASN A 392 -27.07 -8.34 -20.68
C ASN A 392 -25.88 -7.37 -20.77
N LEU A 393 -25.26 -7.02 -19.63
CA LEU A 393 -24.08 -6.17 -19.58
C LEU A 393 -22.90 -6.86 -20.27
N TYR A 394 -22.60 -8.11 -19.91
CA TYR A 394 -21.50 -8.85 -20.54
C TYR A 394 -21.72 -9.01 -22.04
N GLN A 395 -22.93 -9.38 -22.48
CA GLN A 395 -23.22 -9.57 -23.89
C GLN A 395 -23.02 -8.28 -24.70
N LYS A 396 -23.50 -7.14 -24.19
CA LYS A 396 -23.39 -5.85 -24.90
C LYS A 396 -21.94 -5.39 -24.99
N GLU A 397 -21.21 -5.39 -23.89
CA GLU A 397 -19.83 -4.89 -23.81
C GLU A 397 -18.81 -5.83 -24.47
N LEU A 398 -19.01 -7.16 -24.39
CA LEU A 398 -18.13 -8.08 -25.11
C LEU A 398 -18.40 -8.05 -26.62
N ALA A 399 -19.63 -7.78 -27.05
CA ALA A 399 -19.94 -7.61 -28.48
C ALA A 399 -19.31 -6.34 -29.06
N THR A 400 -19.28 -5.22 -28.30
CA THR A 400 -18.59 -4.00 -28.74
C THR A 400 -17.08 -4.22 -28.84
N LEU A 401 -16.47 -4.92 -27.87
CA LEU A 401 -15.05 -5.30 -27.94
C LEU A 401 -14.76 -6.23 -29.12
N GLN A 402 -15.62 -7.21 -29.40
CA GLN A 402 -15.46 -8.14 -30.51
C GLN A 402 -15.57 -7.43 -31.88
N GLN A 403 -16.38 -6.37 -31.99
CA GLN A 403 -16.46 -5.56 -33.22
C GLN A 403 -15.22 -4.69 -33.44
N GLN A 404 -14.52 -4.32 -32.37
CA GLN A 404 -13.29 -3.52 -32.44
C GLN A 404 -12.04 -4.38 -32.69
N SER A 405 -12.12 -5.70 -32.48
CA SER A 405 -10.99 -6.59 -32.71
C SER A 405 -10.78 -6.87 -34.21
N HIS A 406 -9.51 -6.94 -34.62
CA HIS A 406 -9.10 -7.10 -36.02
C HIS A 406 -9.57 -8.43 -36.64
N ASP A 407 -9.62 -9.49 -35.84
CA ASP A 407 -10.00 -10.84 -36.27
C ASP A 407 -11.47 -11.18 -35.98
N GLY A 408 -12.25 -10.24 -35.42
CA GLY A 408 -13.65 -10.46 -35.03
C GLY A 408 -13.84 -11.57 -33.98
N ASN A 409 -12.77 -11.95 -33.28
CA ASN A 409 -12.75 -12.84 -32.14
C ASN A 409 -11.93 -12.20 -31.02
N LEU A 410 -12.27 -12.52 -29.78
CA LEU A 410 -11.53 -12.16 -28.57
C LEU A 410 -10.67 -13.34 -28.12
N THR A 411 -9.40 -13.09 -27.84
CA THR A 411 -8.48 -14.07 -27.26
C THR A 411 -8.84 -14.36 -25.80
N HIS A 412 -8.31 -15.46 -25.25
CA HIS A 412 -8.51 -15.78 -23.83
C HIS A 412 -8.05 -14.65 -22.90
N ALA A 413 -6.91 -14.03 -23.20
CA ALA A 413 -6.36 -12.93 -22.40
C ALA A 413 -7.27 -11.70 -22.43
N GLU A 414 -7.76 -11.30 -23.60
CA GLU A 414 -8.70 -10.18 -23.74
C GLU A 414 -10.03 -10.48 -23.02
N LEU A 415 -10.57 -11.70 -23.18
CA LEU A 415 -11.78 -12.12 -22.45
C LEU A 415 -11.57 -12.11 -20.93
N SER A 416 -10.42 -12.58 -20.45
CA SER A 416 -10.13 -12.59 -19.01
C SER A 416 -10.13 -11.18 -18.44
N VAL A 417 -9.43 -10.24 -19.07
CA VAL A 417 -9.38 -8.83 -18.62
C VAL A 417 -10.74 -8.17 -18.73
N ALA A 418 -11.44 -8.34 -19.86
CA ALA A 418 -12.75 -7.75 -20.06
C ALA A 418 -13.77 -8.28 -19.05
N VAL A 419 -13.80 -9.58 -18.79
CA VAL A 419 -14.70 -10.18 -17.79
C VAL A 419 -14.37 -9.69 -16.38
N GLU A 420 -13.09 -9.57 -16.02
CA GLU A 420 -12.69 -9.06 -14.70
C GLU A 420 -13.18 -7.61 -14.46
N MET A 421 -13.00 -6.75 -15.46
CA MET A 421 -13.46 -5.35 -15.41
C MET A 421 -15.00 -5.28 -15.39
N LEU A 422 -15.68 -6.03 -16.27
CA LEU A 422 -17.14 -6.04 -16.36
C LEU A 422 -17.81 -6.64 -15.12
N SER A 423 -17.19 -7.64 -14.49
CA SER A 423 -17.64 -8.18 -13.21
C SER A 423 -17.56 -7.14 -12.11
N SER A 424 -16.51 -6.32 -12.10
CA SER A 424 -16.40 -5.20 -11.16
C SER A 424 -17.50 -4.15 -11.40
N VAL A 425 -17.80 -3.82 -12.67
CA VAL A 425 -18.92 -2.94 -13.06
C VAL A 425 -20.28 -3.54 -12.68
N ALA A 426 -20.47 -4.85 -12.80
CA ALA A 426 -21.68 -5.54 -12.37
C ALA A 426 -21.88 -5.42 -10.86
N VAL A 427 -20.82 -5.56 -10.07
CA VAL A 427 -20.87 -5.37 -8.60
C VAL A 427 -21.18 -3.92 -8.25
N ILE A 428 -20.60 -2.94 -8.96
CA ILE A 428 -20.92 -1.51 -8.77
C ILE A 428 -22.41 -1.26 -9.04
N ASN A 429 -22.96 -1.77 -10.15
CA ASN A 429 -24.38 -1.61 -10.47
C ASN A 429 -25.27 -2.18 -9.36
N ARG A 430 -24.98 -3.40 -8.89
CA ARG A 430 -25.73 -4.02 -7.79
C ARG A 430 -25.62 -3.23 -6.49
N ALA A 431 -24.43 -2.71 -6.18
CA ALA A 431 -24.21 -1.90 -4.98
C ALA A 431 -24.92 -0.54 -5.07
N LEU A 432 -25.00 0.08 -6.25
CA LEU A 432 -25.77 1.29 -6.48
C LEU A 432 -27.28 1.04 -6.29
N ASP A 433 -27.80 -0.09 -6.81
CA ASP A 433 -29.20 -0.47 -6.63
C ASP A 433 -29.57 -0.72 -5.15
N SER A 434 -28.63 -1.25 -4.35
CA SER A 434 -28.81 -1.44 -2.91
C SER A 434 -28.45 -0.22 -2.05
N GLY A 435 -27.90 0.84 -2.65
CA GLY A 435 -27.38 2.01 -1.92
C GLY A 435 -26.15 1.72 -1.04
N ASP A 436 -25.37 0.68 -1.34
CA ASP A 436 -24.17 0.32 -0.57
C ASP A 436 -22.95 1.12 -1.04
N VAL A 437 -22.82 2.32 -0.47
CA VAL A 437 -21.72 3.27 -0.69
C VAL A 437 -20.34 2.62 -0.46
N SER A 438 -20.22 1.73 0.52
CA SER A 438 -18.94 1.14 0.90
C SER A 438 -18.41 0.18 -0.17
N THR A 439 -19.30 -0.63 -0.74
CA THR A 439 -18.98 -1.56 -1.82
C THR A 439 -18.72 -0.81 -3.12
N VAL A 440 -19.49 0.24 -3.44
CA VAL A 440 -19.23 1.08 -4.62
C VAL A 440 -17.82 1.66 -4.56
N TRP A 441 -17.44 2.29 -3.43
CA TRP A 441 -16.10 2.86 -3.26
C TRP A 441 -14.99 1.81 -3.36
N LYS A 442 -15.18 0.66 -2.71
CA LYS A 442 -14.20 -0.44 -2.75
C LYS A 442 -13.93 -0.92 -4.18
N GLN A 443 -14.95 -0.94 -5.04
CA GLN A 443 -14.76 -1.32 -6.44
C GLN A 443 -14.13 -0.18 -7.25
N LEU A 444 -14.59 1.06 -7.11
CA LEU A 444 -14.00 2.22 -7.83
C LEU A 444 -12.51 2.42 -7.53
N SER A 445 -12.09 2.19 -6.28
CA SER A 445 -10.68 2.28 -5.86
C SER A 445 -9.84 1.05 -6.24
N ASN A 446 -10.48 -0.05 -6.70
CA ASN A 446 -9.78 -1.27 -7.06
C ASN A 446 -9.13 -1.13 -8.44
N PRO A 447 -7.80 -1.32 -8.58
CA PRO A 447 -7.12 -1.24 -9.88
C PRO A 447 -7.65 -2.24 -10.91
N VAL A 448 -8.30 -3.32 -10.47
CA VAL A 448 -8.95 -4.32 -11.33
C VAL A 448 -10.10 -3.74 -12.18
N THR A 449 -10.75 -2.66 -11.72
CA THR A 449 -11.77 -1.97 -12.56
C THR A 449 -11.19 -1.28 -13.78
N GLY A 450 -9.87 -1.03 -13.80
CA GLY A 450 -9.18 -0.34 -14.88
C GLY A 450 -9.56 1.15 -15.01
N LEU A 451 -10.24 1.74 -14.01
CA LEU A 451 -10.59 3.16 -14.03
C LEU A 451 -9.34 4.04 -13.87
N THR A 452 -9.31 5.15 -14.59
CA THR A 452 -8.23 6.14 -14.52
C THR A 452 -8.68 7.38 -13.74
N ASN A 453 -7.73 8.06 -13.10
CA ASN A 453 -7.95 9.32 -12.36
C ASN A 453 -8.90 9.23 -11.15
N VAL A 454 -9.05 8.06 -10.51
CA VAL A 454 -9.86 7.98 -9.28
C VAL A 454 -9.10 8.60 -8.11
N GLU A 455 -9.67 9.64 -7.48
CA GLU A 455 -9.08 10.35 -6.34
C GLU A 455 -9.85 10.09 -5.04
N ASP A 456 -9.14 9.67 -3.99
CA ASP A 456 -9.74 9.31 -2.69
C ASP A 456 -10.55 10.45 -2.04
N GLU A 457 -10.10 11.70 -2.24
CA GLU A 457 -10.73 12.91 -1.71
C GLU A 457 -12.13 13.17 -2.29
N ASN A 458 -12.38 12.69 -3.52
CA ASN A 458 -13.63 12.90 -4.26
C ASN A 458 -14.61 11.72 -4.16
N SER A 459 -14.31 10.71 -3.33
CA SER A 459 -15.08 9.47 -3.17
C SER A 459 -16.60 9.68 -3.04
N GLN A 460 -17.04 10.56 -2.13
CA GLN A 460 -18.47 10.84 -1.94
C GLN A 460 -19.12 11.49 -3.17
N ARG A 461 -18.42 12.41 -3.84
CA ARG A 461 -18.95 13.10 -5.04
C ARG A 461 -19.12 12.14 -6.20
N TYR A 462 -18.20 11.19 -6.41
CA TYR A 462 -18.37 10.15 -7.42
C TYR A 462 -19.62 9.32 -7.16
N ILE A 463 -19.82 8.90 -5.90
CA ILE A 463 -20.94 8.03 -5.53
C ILE A 463 -22.27 8.76 -5.72
N ASP A 464 -22.37 10.02 -5.31
CA ASP A 464 -23.57 10.84 -5.49
C ASP A 464 -23.91 11.04 -6.98
N ASP A 465 -22.92 11.32 -7.83
CA ASP A 465 -23.14 11.50 -9.27
C ASP A 465 -23.49 10.17 -9.96
N LEU A 466 -22.87 9.06 -9.56
CA LEU A 466 -23.22 7.72 -10.04
C LEU A 466 -24.62 7.28 -9.61
N MET A 467 -25.07 7.60 -8.39
CA MET A 467 -26.45 7.34 -7.96
C MET A 467 -27.46 8.13 -8.80
N LYS A 468 -27.16 9.41 -9.09
CA LYS A 468 -28.00 10.22 -9.99
C LYS A 468 -28.03 9.66 -11.40
N LEU A 469 -26.87 9.26 -11.92
CA LEU A 469 -26.77 8.64 -13.25
C LEU A 469 -27.56 7.33 -13.30
N LYS A 470 -27.48 6.49 -12.26
CA LYS A 470 -28.27 5.25 -12.15
C LYS A 470 -29.77 5.52 -12.16
N ALA A 471 -30.21 6.53 -11.42
CA ALA A 471 -31.62 6.93 -11.39
C ALA A 471 -32.11 7.46 -12.76
N GLN A 472 -31.25 8.17 -13.50
CA GLN A 472 -31.55 8.62 -14.86
C GLN A 472 -31.65 7.45 -15.84
N MET A 473 -30.70 6.50 -15.79
CA MET A 473 -30.70 5.32 -16.66
C MET A 473 -31.94 4.44 -16.42
N HIS A 474 -32.37 4.28 -15.17
CA HIS A 474 -33.62 3.60 -14.83
C HIS A 474 -34.85 4.29 -15.43
N ALA A 475 -34.86 5.61 -15.54
CA ALA A 475 -35.95 6.36 -16.17
C ALA A 475 -35.99 6.17 -17.71
N GLU A 476 -34.87 5.81 -18.33
CA GLU A 476 -34.74 5.53 -19.77
C GLU A 476 -34.89 4.03 -20.13
N GLU A 477 -35.37 3.20 -19.20
CA GLU A 477 -35.48 1.73 -19.33
C GLU A 477 -34.13 0.99 -19.53
N ASN A 478 -33.00 1.63 -19.21
CA ASN A 478 -31.68 1.00 -19.24
C ASN A 478 -31.31 0.41 -17.86
N GLU A 479 -31.14 -0.92 -17.80
CA GLU A 479 -30.91 -1.64 -16.55
C GLU A 479 -29.50 -1.43 -15.96
N PHE A 480 -28.46 -1.21 -16.78
CA PHE A 480 -27.06 -1.15 -16.34
C PHE A 480 -26.35 0.13 -16.79
N ILE A 481 -25.51 0.67 -15.90
CA ILE A 481 -24.48 1.66 -16.22
C ILE A 481 -23.27 0.90 -16.78
N THR A 482 -22.68 1.38 -17.88
CA THR A 482 -21.51 0.78 -18.52
C THR A 482 -20.20 1.26 -17.90
N TRP A 483 -19.08 0.62 -18.24
CA TRP A 483 -17.75 1.09 -17.80
C TRP A 483 -17.45 2.52 -18.27
N ASN A 484 -17.79 2.84 -19.52
CA ASN A 484 -17.57 4.17 -20.10
C ASN A 484 -18.34 5.27 -19.37
N ASP A 485 -19.56 4.96 -18.91
CA ASP A 485 -20.38 5.88 -18.13
C ASP A 485 -19.75 6.17 -16.76
N ILE A 486 -19.18 5.14 -16.12
CA ILE A 486 -18.48 5.27 -14.83
C ILE A 486 -17.21 6.10 -15.00
N GLN A 487 -16.39 5.81 -16.03
CA GLN A 487 -15.18 6.59 -16.30
C GLN A 487 -15.53 8.06 -16.61
N SER A 488 -16.55 8.30 -17.44
CA SER A 488 -17.03 9.64 -17.75
C SER A 488 -17.54 10.39 -16.51
N CYS A 489 -18.11 9.66 -15.55
CA CYS A 489 -18.52 10.21 -14.27
C CYS A 489 -17.33 10.65 -13.42
N VAL A 490 -16.30 9.81 -13.29
CA VAL A 490 -15.06 10.14 -12.57
C VAL A 490 -14.39 11.35 -13.19
N ASP A 491 -14.20 11.35 -14.51
CA ASP A 491 -13.53 12.45 -15.22
C ASP A 491 -14.31 13.76 -15.10
N ARG A 492 -15.65 13.71 -15.19
CA ARG A 492 -16.50 14.90 -15.02
C ARG A 492 -16.43 15.46 -13.60
N VAL A 493 -16.46 14.60 -12.58
CA VAL A 493 -16.37 15.04 -11.17
C VAL A 493 -15.00 15.65 -10.90
N ASN A 494 -13.92 15.03 -11.39
CA ASN A 494 -12.57 15.58 -11.24
C ASN A 494 -12.41 16.92 -11.94
N LEU A 495 -12.91 17.03 -13.17
CA LEU A 495 -12.88 18.29 -13.89
C LEU A 495 -13.64 19.38 -13.13
N ALA A 496 -14.82 19.06 -12.58
CA ALA A 496 -15.60 19.99 -11.78
C ALA A 496 -14.86 20.43 -10.50
N VAL A 497 -14.24 19.49 -9.77
CA VAL A 497 -13.45 19.78 -8.57
C VAL A 497 -12.22 20.61 -8.90
N HIS A 498 -11.53 20.29 -9.98
CA HIS A 498 -10.38 21.05 -10.45
C HIS A 498 -10.77 22.48 -10.84
N GLU A 499 -11.88 22.65 -11.57
CA GLU A 499 -12.43 23.98 -11.88
C GLU A 499 -12.83 24.77 -10.62
N GLU A 500 -13.38 24.11 -9.59
CA GLU A 500 -13.68 24.72 -8.30
C GLU A 500 -12.40 25.17 -7.58
N HIS A 501 -11.35 24.34 -7.58
CA HIS A 501 -10.08 24.65 -6.94
C HIS A 501 -9.36 25.81 -7.64
N GLU A 502 -9.24 25.77 -8.96
CA GLU A 502 -8.69 26.86 -9.78
C GLU A 502 -9.45 28.17 -9.54
N ARG A 503 -10.78 28.10 -9.39
CA ARG A 503 -11.60 29.27 -9.07
C ARG A 503 -11.31 29.82 -7.67
N ILE A 504 -11.12 28.97 -6.66
CA ILE A 504 -10.74 29.39 -5.30
C ILE A 504 -9.36 30.06 -5.31
N LEU A 505 -8.39 29.49 -6.03
CA LEU A 505 -7.06 30.08 -6.19
C LEU A 505 -7.13 31.44 -6.88
N ALA A 506 -7.92 31.57 -7.95
CA ALA A 506 -8.11 32.84 -8.64
C ALA A 506 -8.73 33.92 -7.73
N ILE A 507 -9.74 33.56 -6.93
CA ILE A 507 -10.34 34.46 -5.92
C ILE A 507 -9.30 34.86 -4.85
N GLY A 508 -8.47 33.90 -4.41
CA GLY A 508 -7.38 34.16 -3.48
C GLY A 508 -6.37 35.18 -4.03
N LEU A 509 -5.94 35.00 -5.28
CA LEU A 509 -5.02 35.91 -5.98
C LEU A 509 -5.62 37.30 -6.16
N ILE A 510 -6.92 37.41 -6.46
CA ILE A 510 -7.62 38.69 -6.52
C ILE A 510 -7.57 39.39 -5.16
N ASN A 511 -7.86 38.67 -4.07
CA ASN A 511 -7.83 39.25 -2.73
C ASN A 511 -6.42 39.64 -2.27
N GLU A 512 -5.39 38.88 -2.63
CA GLU A 512 -3.99 39.21 -2.37
C GLU A 512 -3.56 40.46 -3.15
N ALA A 513 -3.90 40.54 -4.44
CA ALA A 513 -3.61 41.71 -5.26
C ALA A 513 -4.31 42.98 -4.73
N LEU A 514 -5.54 42.84 -4.22
CA LEU A 514 -6.26 43.92 -3.56
C LEU A 514 -5.55 44.42 -2.29
N ASP A 515 -4.99 43.51 -1.48
CA ASP A 515 -4.25 43.85 -0.25
C ASP A 515 -2.90 44.52 -0.53
N GLU A 516 -2.23 44.14 -1.62
CA GLU A 516 -0.99 44.77 -2.05
C GLU A 516 -1.19 46.21 -2.56
N GLY A 517 -2.40 46.57 -2.96
CA GLY A 517 -2.74 47.92 -3.44
C GLY A 517 -2.27 48.24 -4.86
N ASP A 518 -1.75 47.28 -5.61
CA ASP A 518 -1.26 47.48 -6.99
C ASP A 518 -2.38 47.27 -8.03
N THR A 519 -2.84 48.38 -8.60
CA THR A 519 -3.88 48.40 -9.66
C THR A 519 -3.59 47.49 -10.85
N LYS A 520 -2.32 47.30 -11.24
CA LYS A 520 -1.96 46.43 -12.37
C LYS A 520 -2.10 44.97 -12.01
N LYS A 521 -1.67 44.58 -10.81
CA LYS A 521 -1.81 43.21 -10.32
C LYS A 521 -3.27 42.87 -10.10
N THR A 522 -4.07 43.79 -9.57
CA THR A 522 -5.51 43.59 -9.41
C THR A 522 -6.20 43.39 -10.75
N LEU A 523 -5.87 44.18 -11.77
CA LEU A 523 -6.41 43.95 -13.12
C LEU A 523 -6.00 42.57 -13.67
N GLN A 524 -4.73 42.18 -13.53
CA GLN A 524 -4.25 40.87 -13.97
C GLN A 524 -4.99 39.73 -13.26
N ALA A 525 -5.19 39.85 -11.94
CA ALA A 525 -5.91 38.86 -11.15
C ALA A 525 -7.39 38.78 -11.54
N LEU A 526 -8.05 39.92 -11.79
CA LEU A 526 -9.45 39.96 -12.25
C LEU A 526 -9.64 39.37 -13.66
N GLN A 527 -8.59 39.33 -14.49
CA GLN A 527 -8.61 38.77 -15.84
C GLN A 527 -8.31 37.27 -15.89
N ILE A 528 -8.06 36.61 -14.75
CA ILE A 528 -7.82 35.17 -14.69
C ILE A 528 -9.08 34.43 -15.18
N PRO A 529 -8.99 33.61 -16.26
CA PRO A 529 -10.16 32.94 -16.83
C PRO A 529 -10.89 32.00 -15.85
N ALA A 530 -10.15 31.39 -14.91
CA ALA A 530 -10.71 30.47 -13.91
C ALA A 530 -11.73 31.15 -12.97
N ALA A 531 -11.61 32.47 -12.75
CA ALA A 531 -12.58 33.23 -11.96
C ALA A 531 -13.94 33.40 -12.67
N LYS A 532 -13.99 33.24 -14.01
CA LYS A 532 -15.20 33.40 -14.84
C LYS A 532 -15.92 34.75 -14.62
N LEU A 533 -15.16 35.81 -14.37
CA LEU A 533 -15.69 37.17 -14.15
C LEU A 533 -16.09 37.85 -15.46
N GLU A 534 -17.23 38.53 -15.46
CA GLU A 534 -17.77 39.23 -16.62
C GLU A 534 -17.57 40.75 -16.53
N GLY A 535 -17.33 41.39 -17.68
CA GLY A 535 -17.30 42.85 -17.79
C GLY A 535 -16.01 43.54 -17.32
N VAL A 536 -14.90 42.81 -17.13
CA VAL A 536 -13.62 43.42 -16.72
C VAL A 536 -13.00 44.22 -17.88
N THR A 537 -12.86 45.53 -17.70
CA THR A 537 -12.28 46.45 -18.70
C THR A 537 -10.98 47.10 -18.20
N PRO A 538 -9.87 47.08 -18.97
CA PRO A 538 -8.58 47.63 -18.52
C PRO A 538 -8.60 49.12 -18.18
N LYS A 539 -9.50 49.89 -18.80
CA LYS A 539 -9.62 51.34 -18.59
C LYS A 539 -10.16 51.71 -17.20
N VAL A 540 -10.83 50.77 -16.53
CA VAL A 540 -11.51 50.97 -15.23
C VAL A 540 -10.71 50.36 -14.07
N ALA A 541 -9.48 49.87 -14.33
CA ALA A 541 -8.65 49.14 -13.38
C ALA A 541 -8.48 49.82 -12.01
N GLN A 542 -8.20 51.14 -12.00
CA GLN A 542 -8.06 51.90 -10.76
C GLN A 542 -9.36 51.95 -9.97
N HIS A 543 -10.49 52.09 -10.66
CA HIS A 543 -11.79 52.16 -10.01
C HIS A 543 -12.28 50.79 -9.51
N TYR A 544 -11.88 49.68 -10.17
CA TYR A 544 -12.05 48.34 -9.62
C TYR A 544 -11.31 48.19 -8.30
N GLN A 545 -10.03 48.60 -8.24
CA GLN A 545 -9.23 48.57 -7.02
C GLN A 545 -9.93 49.33 -5.87
N ASP A 546 -10.36 50.56 -6.12
CA ASP A 546 -10.97 51.40 -5.08
C ASP A 546 -12.32 50.84 -4.60
N THR A 547 -13.15 50.37 -5.53
CA THR A 547 -14.51 49.88 -5.24
C THR A 547 -14.45 48.54 -4.50
N LEU A 548 -13.58 47.62 -4.93
CA LEU A 548 -13.40 46.33 -4.28
C LEU A 548 -12.70 46.47 -2.92
N LEU A 549 -11.69 47.34 -2.80
CA LEU A 549 -11.06 47.60 -1.51
C LEU A 549 -12.03 48.23 -0.52
N ARG A 550 -12.92 49.13 -0.99
CA ARG A 550 -14.01 49.68 -0.17
C ARG A 550 -14.98 48.59 0.27
N ALA A 551 -15.44 47.74 -0.65
CA ALA A 551 -16.32 46.62 -0.33
C ALA A 551 -15.67 45.66 0.70
N LYS A 552 -14.36 45.40 0.56
CA LYS A 552 -13.60 44.56 1.50
C LYS A 552 -13.51 45.20 2.89
N ARG A 553 -13.28 46.51 2.98
CA ARG A 553 -13.28 47.26 4.25
C ARG A 553 -14.65 47.30 4.90
N GLU A 554 -15.70 47.53 4.13
CA GLU A 554 -17.09 47.50 4.63
C GLU A 554 -17.43 46.12 5.18
N LYS A 555 -16.98 45.05 4.51
CA LYS A 555 -17.16 43.68 4.99
C LYS A 555 -16.37 43.39 6.27
N ALA A 556 -15.13 43.87 6.37
CA ALA A 556 -14.31 43.76 7.57
C ALA A 556 -14.90 44.51 8.78
N GLN A 557 -15.74 45.53 8.57
CA GLN A 557 -16.44 46.21 9.66
C GLN A 557 -17.63 45.39 10.22
N VAL A 558 -18.13 44.40 9.47
CA VAL A 558 -19.30 43.57 9.84
C VAL A 558 -18.87 42.16 10.29
N GLY A 559 -17.58 41.80 10.21
CA GLY A 559 -17.06 40.46 10.55
C GLY A 559 -15.57 40.46 10.97
N ASP A 560 -14.89 39.30 10.85
CA ASP A 560 -13.46 39.14 11.21
C ASP A 560 -12.52 40.03 10.37
N GLU A 561 -11.40 40.48 10.97
CA GLU A 561 -10.35 41.30 10.34
C GLU A 561 -9.73 40.68 9.06
N THR A 562 -9.93 39.37 8.85
CA THR A 562 -9.46 38.63 7.67
C THR A 562 -10.49 38.55 6.55
N ALA A 563 -11.49 39.44 6.53
CA ALA A 563 -12.58 39.41 5.55
C ALA A 563 -12.07 39.34 4.10
N VAL A 564 -12.38 38.23 3.43
CA VAL A 564 -12.10 37.96 2.01
C VAL A 564 -13.36 38.25 1.19
N LEU A 565 -13.21 38.82 0.00
CA LEU A 565 -14.33 38.97 -0.93
C LEU A 565 -14.61 37.65 -1.66
N TRP A 566 -15.87 37.24 -1.68
CA TRP A 566 -16.37 36.10 -2.47
C TRP A 566 -16.63 36.50 -3.91
N LEU A 567 -16.76 35.51 -4.79
CA LEU A 567 -16.92 35.72 -6.24
C LEU A 567 -18.07 36.69 -6.58
N ASP A 568 -19.23 36.51 -5.96
CA ASP A 568 -20.42 37.34 -6.23
C ASP A 568 -20.16 38.80 -5.83
N GLU A 569 -19.49 39.03 -4.69
CA GLU A 569 -19.15 40.37 -4.21
C GLU A 569 -18.13 41.05 -5.12
N ILE A 570 -17.18 40.28 -5.67
CA ILE A 570 -16.21 40.75 -6.65
C ILE A 570 -16.92 41.13 -7.95
N GLN A 571 -17.82 40.27 -8.44
CA GLN A 571 -18.60 40.51 -9.66
C GLN A 571 -19.50 41.75 -9.52
N ASP A 572 -20.16 41.91 -8.38
CA ASP A 572 -20.96 43.09 -8.05
C ASP A 572 -20.10 44.36 -7.95
N GLY A 573 -18.88 44.24 -7.40
CA GLY A 573 -17.91 45.34 -7.37
C GLY A 573 -17.48 45.79 -8.76
N ILE A 574 -17.21 44.85 -9.67
CA ILE A 574 -16.88 45.14 -11.08
C ILE A 574 -18.05 45.81 -11.79
N GLN A 575 -19.27 45.27 -11.63
CA GLN A 575 -20.47 45.85 -12.25
C GLN A 575 -20.75 47.26 -11.74
N ARG A 576 -20.64 47.50 -10.42
CA ARG A 576 -20.77 48.84 -9.84
C ARG A 576 -19.74 49.80 -10.41
N ALA A 577 -18.46 49.43 -10.39
CA ALA A 577 -17.40 50.29 -10.94
C ALA A 577 -17.60 50.60 -12.43
N ASN A 578 -18.03 49.63 -13.23
CA ASN A 578 -18.35 49.86 -14.64
C ASN A 578 -19.51 50.84 -14.82
N LYS A 579 -20.59 50.63 -14.07
CA LYS A 579 -21.78 51.48 -14.10
C LYS A 579 -21.44 52.91 -13.65
N ASP A 580 -20.72 53.06 -12.55
CA ASP A 580 -20.29 54.35 -12.01
C ASP A 580 -19.40 55.10 -13.03
N THR A 581 -18.51 54.37 -13.71
CA THR A 581 -17.66 54.97 -14.76
C THR A 581 -18.47 55.39 -15.98
N GLU A 582 -19.42 54.57 -16.42
CA GLU A 582 -20.28 54.88 -17.56
C GLU A 582 -21.20 56.07 -17.26
N GLU A 583 -21.82 56.11 -16.09
CA GLU A 583 -22.65 57.22 -15.63
C GLU A 583 -21.83 58.52 -15.51
N SER A 584 -20.62 58.45 -14.94
CA SER A 584 -19.71 59.59 -14.87
C SER A 584 -19.30 60.10 -16.25
N GLN A 585 -19.02 59.20 -17.21
CA GLN A 585 -18.73 59.56 -18.60
C GLN A 585 -19.91 60.22 -19.28
N ARG A 586 -21.11 59.63 -19.21
CA ARG A 586 -22.34 60.22 -19.77
C ARG A 586 -22.63 61.59 -19.17
N PHE A 587 -22.48 61.73 -17.84
CA PHE A 587 -22.63 63.01 -17.15
C PHE A 587 -21.61 64.04 -17.65
N SER A 588 -20.34 63.66 -17.78
CA SER A 588 -19.29 64.56 -18.29
C SER A 588 -19.54 65.02 -19.73
N LEU A 589 -20.01 64.12 -20.60
CA LEU A 589 -20.40 64.42 -21.98
C LEU A 589 -21.64 65.31 -22.04
N GLY A 590 -22.62 65.09 -21.16
CA GLY A 590 -23.79 65.94 -21.02
C GLY A 590 -23.42 67.36 -20.59
N ILE A 591 -22.50 67.50 -19.62
CA ILE A 591 -21.96 68.81 -19.20
C ILE A 591 -21.13 69.46 -20.31
N LEU A 592 -20.36 68.69 -21.08
CA LEU A 592 -19.64 69.19 -22.25
C LEU A 592 -20.61 69.74 -23.31
N ALA A 593 -21.66 68.97 -23.64
CA ALA A 593 -22.68 69.39 -24.59
C ALA A 593 -23.41 70.67 -24.16
N ILE A 594 -23.69 70.84 -22.85
CA ILE A 594 -24.22 72.11 -22.32
C ILE A 594 -23.20 73.23 -22.50
N ASN A 595 -21.93 73.00 -22.16
CA ASN A 595 -20.90 74.02 -22.27
C ASN A 595 -20.67 74.47 -23.71
N GLU A 596 -20.69 73.55 -24.67
CA GLU A 596 -20.59 73.84 -26.11
C GLU A 596 -21.83 74.58 -26.61
N ALA A 597 -23.04 74.13 -26.26
CA ALA A 597 -24.28 74.82 -26.65
C ALA A 597 -24.32 76.26 -26.13
N VAL A 598 -23.85 76.47 -24.89
CA VAL A 598 -23.74 77.80 -24.28
C VAL A 598 -22.72 78.67 -25.01
N ASP A 599 -21.57 78.13 -25.47
CA ASP A 599 -20.56 78.87 -26.23
C ASP A 599 -21.04 79.31 -27.62
N HIS A 600 -21.84 78.46 -28.28
CA HIS A 600 -22.41 78.77 -29.59
C HIS A 600 -23.60 79.75 -29.51
N GLY A 601 -24.09 80.07 -28.31
CA GLY A 601 -25.19 81.02 -28.11
C GLY A 601 -26.57 80.52 -28.53
N ASP A 602 -26.72 79.22 -28.80
CA ASP A 602 -27.96 78.62 -29.31
C ASP A 602 -28.88 78.18 -28.16
N THR A 603 -29.94 78.95 -27.93
CA THR A 603 -30.93 78.73 -26.87
C THR A 603 -31.67 77.40 -27.01
N GLY A 604 -31.93 76.94 -28.24
CA GLY A 604 -32.61 75.68 -28.51
C GLY A 604 -31.72 74.48 -28.18
N ARG A 605 -30.45 74.53 -28.59
CA ARG A 605 -29.46 73.49 -28.24
C ARG A 605 -29.19 73.44 -26.74
N THR A 606 -29.06 74.58 -26.07
CA THR A 606 -28.84 74.63 -24.62
C THR A 606 -30.02 74.03 -23.85
N LEU A 607 -31.26 74.36 -24.24
CA LEU A 607 -32.44 73.74 -23.64
C LEU A 607 -32.47 72.22 -23.87
N SER A 608 -32.12 71.76 -25.09
CA SER A 608 -32.08 70.32 -25.40
C SER A 608 -31.01 69.58 -24.60
N ALA A 609 -29.83 70.19 -24.41
CA ALA A 609 -28.73 69.62 -23.64
C ALA A 609 -29.06 69.58 -22.13
N LEU A 610 -29.71 70.62 -21.60
CA LEU A 610 -30.19 70.67 -20.21
C LEU A 610 -31.30 69.65 -19.91
N ARG A 611 -32.08 69.27 -20.92
CA ARG A 611 -33.11 68.22 -20.84
C ARG A 611 -32.58 66.82 -21.08
N SER A 612 -31.28 66.67 -21.39
CA SER A 612 -30.71 65.34 -21.54
C SER A 612 -30.80 64.58 -20.21
N PRO A 613 -31.25 63.31 -20.22
CA PRO A 613 -31.26 62.48 -19.02
C PRO A 613 -29.87 62.32 -18.40
N ASP A 614 -28.80 62.48 -19.19
CA ASP A 614 -27.41 62.30 -18.76
C ASP A 614 -26.95 63.34 -17.72
N VAL A 615 -27.63 64.49 -17.61
CA VAL A 615 -27.23 65.60 -16.71
C VAL A 615 -28.03 65.56 -15.39
N GLY A 616 -29.06 64.72 -15.30
CA GLY A 616 -29.83 64.50 -14.06
C GLY A 616 -30.59 65.73 -13.55
N LEU A 617 -30.90 66.70 -14.42
CA LEU A 617 -31.63 67.92 -14.05
C LEU A 617 -33.14 67.70 -14.10
N TYR A 618 -33.82 67.91 -12.97
CA TYR A 618 -35.28 67.83 -12.88
C TYR A 618 -35.90 69.23 -12.95
N GLY A 619 -37.00 69.37 -13.69
CA GLY A 619 -37.78 70.63 -13.75
C GLY A 619 -37.33 71.67 -14.79
N VAL A 620 -36.64 71.25 -15.86
CA VAL A 620 -36.21 72.14 -16.96
C VAL A 620 -37.39 72.47 -17.89
N THR A 621 -37.96 73.67 -17.77
CA THR A 621 -39.12 74.11 -18.56
C THR A 621 -38.72 74.93 -19.79
N PRO A 622 -39.45 74.81 -20.92
CA PRO A 622 -39.05 75.46 -22.16
C PRO A 622 -39.24 76.99 -22.12
N GLU A 623 -40.12 77.50 -21.25
CA GLU A 623 -40.42 78.93 -21.15
C GLU A 623 -39.23 79.75 -20.60
N CYS A 624 -38.28 79.09 -19.92
CA CYS A 624 -37.11 79.72 -19.32
C CYS A 624 -35.83 79.58 -20.17
N ALA A 625 -35.91 79.05 -21.40
CA ALA A 625 -34.75 78.71 -22.23
C ALA A 625 -33.76 79.87 -22.46
N GLU A 626 -34.25 81.08 -22.75
CA GLU A 626 -33.40 82.26 -22.91
C GLU A 626 -32.71 82.67 -21.59
N THR A 627 -33.42 82.52 -20.47
CA THR A 627 -32.88 82.83 -19.14
C THR A 627 -31.79 81.83 -18.76
N TYR A 628 -32.00 80.54 -19.02
CA TYR A 628 -30.99 79.50 -18.81
C TYR A 628 -29.71 79.77 -19.60
N GLN A 629 -29.83 80.08 -20.90
CA GLN A 629 -28.69 80.42 -21.75
C GLN A 629 -27.90 81.62 -21.21
N ARG A 630 -28.61 82.70 -20.87
CA ARG A 630 -27.98 83.94 -20.38
C ARG A 630 -27.26 83.72 -19.06
N GLU A 631 -27.92 83.09 -18.09
CA GLU A 631 -27.35 82.86 -16.76
C GLU A 631 -26.22 81.83 -16.79
N LEU A 632 -26.33 80.75 -17.56
CA LEU A 632 -25.23 79.77 -17.71
C LEU A 632 -24.01 80.41 -18.39
N ALA A 633 -24.20 81.25 -19.40
CA ALA A 633 -23.11 81.99 -20.03
C ALA A 633 -22.44 83.00 -19.07
N GLU A 634 -23.21 83.60 -18.17
CA GLU A 634 -22.69 84.50 -17.13
C GLU A 634 -21.96 83.72 -16.03
N VAL A 635 -22.53 82.61 -15.54
CA VAL A 635 -21.92 81.72 -14.56
C VAL A 635 -20.63 81.11 -15.11
N LYS A 636 -20.60 80.70 -16.38
CA LYS A 636 -19.39 80.19 -17.05
C LYS A 636 -18.31 81.28 -17.14
N ARG A 637 -18.64 82.51 -17.54
CA ARG A 637 -17.71 83.65 -17.51
C ARG A 637 -17.18 83.95 -16.11
N LYS A 638 -18.05 83.90 -15.09
CA LYS A 638 -17.66 84.05 -13.69
C LYS A 638 -16.75 82.90 -13.24
N LYS A 639 -17.06 81.65 -13.59
CA LYS A 639 -16.25 80.45 -13.29
C LYS A 639 -14.87 80.51 -13.92
N VAL A 640 -14.76 80.94 -15.17
CA VAL A 640 -13.46 81.16 -15.84
C VAL A 640 -12.67 82.26 -15.12
N ALA A 641 -13.34 83.31 -14.65
CA ALA A 641 -12.71 84.35 -13.82
C ALA A 641 -12.36 83.88 -12.39
N THR A 642 -13.05 82.86 -11.84
CA THR A 642 -12.80 82.28 -10.50
C THR A 642 -11.90 81.05 -10.51
N ALA A 643 -11.60 80.44 -11.66
CA ALA A 643 -10.66 79.32 -11.77
C ALA A 643 -9.23 79.70 -11.32
N CYS A 644 -8.87 81.00 -11.42
CA CYS A 644 -7.66 81.55 -10.82
C CYS A 644 -7.69 81.60 -9.28
N ALA A 645 -8.81 81.29 -8.63
CA ALA A 645 -9.05 81.38 -7.18
C ALA A 645 -9.41 80.03 -6.52
N CYS A 646 -9.06 78.88 -7.11
CA CYS A 646 -9.49 77.54 -6.64
C CYS A 646 -8.88 77.03 -5.32
N ILE A 647 -8.07 77.81 -4.60
CA ILE A 647 -7.40 77.38 -3.36
C ILE A 647 -8.38 77.20 -2.16
N TRP A 648 -9.64 77.64 -2.28
CA TRP A 648 -10.48 77.95 -1.10
C TRP A 648 -11.64 76.99 -0.79
N GLN A 649 -11.91 75.95 -1.59
CA GLN A 649 -13.15 75.17 -1.44
C GLN A 649 -13.02 73.66 -1.16
N HIS A 650 -11.81 73.09 -1.11
CA HIS A 650 -11.63 71.64 -0.90
C HIS A 650 -10.64 71.32 0.24
N SER A 651 -11.02 71.62 1.48
CA SER A 651 -10.20 71.27 2.66
C SER A 651 -11.05 70.86 3.87
N ARG A 652 -12.08 70.03 3.65
CA ARG A 652 -12.85 69.38 4.73
C ARG A 652 -12.33 67.98 5.15
N PRO A 653 -11.68 67.17 4.29
CA PRO A 653 -11.21 65.85 4.73
C PRO A 653 -9.81 65.82 5.37
N CYS A 654 -8.95 66.81 5.14
CA CYS A 654 -7.50 66.65 5.37
C CYS A 654 -6.92 67.34 6.63
N ILE A 655 -7.72 67.80 7.58
CA ILE A 655 -7.19 68.44 8.80
C ILE A 655 -8.02 68.04 10.03
N LEU A 656 -7.99 66.76 10.40
CA LEU A 656 -8.57 66.31 11.67
C LEU A 656 -7.51 66.38 12.79
N ASN A 657 -6.32 65.80 12.60
CA ASN A 657 -5.26 65.81 13.63
C ASN A 657 -4.74 67.23 13.95
N GLY A 658 -4.61 68.10 12.94
CA GLY A 658 -4.23 69.50 13.16
C GLY A 658 -5.33 70.34 13.83
N ALA A 659 -6.61 69.96 13.67
CA ALA A 659 -7.73 70.64 14.29
C ALA A 659 -7.92 70.26 15.77
N TYR A 660 -7.71 68.99 16.15
CA TYR A 660 -7.69 68.56 17.55
C TYR A 660 -6.53 69.21 18.33
N SER A 661 -5.32 69.26 17.76
CA SER A 661 -4.19 70.01 18.33
C SER A 661 -4.47 71.53 18.46
N SER A 662 -5.28 72.10 17.56
CA SER A 662 -5.74 73.49 17.65
C SER A 662 -6.77 73.71 18.77
N GLN A 663 -7.62 72.71 19.04
CA GLN A 663 -8.55 72.70 20.17
C GLN A 663 -7.80 72.57 21.50
N GLU A 664 -6.79 71.71 21.59
CA GLU A 664 -5.90 71.59 22.76
C GLU A 664 -5.06 72.85 22.98
N SER A 665 -4.71 73.59 21.93
CA SER A 665 -4.05 74.90 22.07
C SER A 665 -4.92 75.94 22.80
N ASN A 666 -6.23 75.70 22.99
CA ASN A 666 -7.07 76.47 23.91
C ASN A 666 -6.72 76.23 25.39
N LEU A 667 -5.82 75.29 25.74
CA LEU A 667 -5.21 75.19 27.08
C LEU A 667 -4.37 76.44 27.46
N SER A 668 -4.10 77.33 26.51
CA SER A 668 -3.61 78.67 26.83
C SER A 668 -4.63 79.56 27.59
N GLU A 669 -5.90 79.15 27.70
CA GLU A 669 -6.87 79.77 28.62
C GLU A 669 -6.56 79.50 30.10
N LEU A 670 -5.72 78.51 30.42
CA LEU A 670 -5.42 78.14 31.82
C LEU A 670 -4.17 78.80 32.41
N THR A 671 -3.31 79.48 31.62
CA THR A 671 -2.05 80.02 32.17
C THR A 671 -1.88 81.54 32.15
N GLN A 672 -2.65 82.34 31.38
CA GLN A 672 -2.60 83.81 31.52
C GLN A 672 -3.95 84.48 31.21
N SER A 673 -4.53 85.13 32.22
CA SER A 673 -5.82 85.82 32.22
C SER A 673 -5.87 87.15 31.44
N SER A 674 -5.21 87.27 30.28
CA SER A 674 -5.23 88.54 29.51
C SER A 674 -5.17 88.44 27.98
N PHE A 675 -5.47 87.30 27.38
CA PHE A 675 -5.57 87.20 25.91
C PHE A 675 -7.01 87.45 25.41
N SER A 676 -7.19 88.44 24.52
CA SER A 676 -8.51 88.77 23.94
C SER A 676 -8.88 87.80 22.79
N LYS A 677 -10.18 87.52 22.61
CA LYS A 677 -10.77 86.64 21.55
C LYS A 677 -10.34 86.94 20.10
N THR A 678 -9.62 88.03 19.87
CA THR A 678 -9.06 88.44 18.57
C THR A 678 -7.64 87.97 18.30
N GLN A 679 -6.91 87.43 19.29
CA GLN A 679 -5.47 87.12 19.18
C GLN A 679 -5.11 85.66 18.89
N TRP A 680 -6.00 84.67 19.09
CA TRP A 680 -5.69 83.25 18.81
C TRP A 680 -5.79 82.88 17.31
N ARG A 681 -6.57 83.64 16.54
CA ARG A 681 -6.89 83.31 15.13
C ARG A 681 -5.66 83.33 14.19
N PRO A 682 -4.69 84.26 14.34
CA PRO A 682 -3.43 84.19 13.59
C PRO A 682 -2.57 82.98 13.96
N ILE A 683 -2.69 82.44 15.18
CA ILE A 683 -1.94 81.27 15.66
C ILE A 683 -2.46 80.01 14.96
N VAL A 684 -3.78 79.83 14.92
CA VAL A 684 -4.41 78.73 14.18
C VAL A 684 -4.15 78.86 12.67
N GLY A 685 -4.16 80.07 12.14
CA GLY A 685 -3.75 80.31 10.74
C GLY A 685 -2.28 79.95 10.47
N ASN A 686 -1.40 80.17 11.44
CA ASN A 686 -0.01 79.75 11.34
C ASN A 686 0.14 78.22 11.33
N LEU A 687 -0.63 77.50 12.13
CA LEU A 687 -0.60 76.03 12.13
C LEU A 687 -1.20 75.46 10.83
N LEU A 688 -2.44 75.83 10.53
CA LEU A 688 -3.23 75.23 9.45
C LEU A 688 -2.74 75.65 8.06
N TYR A 689 -2.37 76.92 7.88
CA TYR A 689 -1.90 77.40 6.60
C TYR A 689 -0.37 77.40 6.53
N TYR A 690 0.32 78.10 7.43
CA TYR A 690 1.76 78.33 7.26
C TYR A 690 2.64 77.10 7.54
N ARG A 691 2.31 76.27 8.54
CA ARG A 691 3.07 75.03 8.82
C ARG A 691 2.62 73.84 7.99
N TYR A 692 1.32 73.71 7.74
CA TYR A 692 0.77 72.54 7.06
C TYR A 692 0.68 72.73 5.54
N MET A 693 -0.04 73.75 5.05
CA MET A 693 -0.29 73.92 3.61
C MET A 693 0.83 74.63 2.85
N ASN A 694 1.47 75.64 3.43
CA ASN A 694 2.42 76.50 2.72
C ASN A 694 3.66 75.73 2.20
N PRO A 695 4.27 74.78 2.93
CA PRO A 695 5.36 73.96 2.39
C PRO A 695 4.92 73.10 1.20
N ALA A 696 3.74 72.50 1.28
CA ALA A 696 3.17 71.66 0.23
C ALA A 696 2.83 72.46 -1.05
N ILE A 697 2.47 73.75 -0.92
CA ILE A 697 2.27 74.63 -2.08
C ILE A 697 3.61 74.99 -2.74
N VAL A 698 4.66 75.24 -1.96
CA VAL A 698 5.98 75.68 -2.46
C VAL A 698 6.75 74.53 -3.12
N ALA A 699 6.65 73.32 -2.56
CA ALA A 699 7.33 72.12 -3.03
C ALA A 699 6.33 70.95 -3.15
N PRO A 700 5.39 71.00 -4.10
CA PRO A 700 4.33 69.99 -4.21
C PRO A 700 4.86 68.59 -4.56
N ASP A 701 6.04 68.51 -5.16
CA ASP A 701 6.76 67.26 -5.44
C ASP A 701 7.31 66.59 -4.17
N ALA A 702 7.80 67.37 -3.21
CA ALA A 702 8.39 66.83 -1.98
C ALA A 702 7.35 66.44 -0.91
N PHE A 703 6.10 66.86 -1.10
CA PHE A 703 4.97 66.61 -0.19
C PHE A 703 3.87 65.79 -0.87
N ASP A 704 4.20 65.07 -1.94
CA ASP A 704 3.33 64.14 -2.67
C ASP A 704 1.98 64.74 -3.11
N ILE A 705 1.95 66.04 -3.43
CA ILE A 705 0.78 66.73 -3.99
C ILE A 705 0.67 66.47 -5.50
N ILE A 706 1.80 66.22 -6.17
CA ILE A 706 1.87 65.85 -7.59
C ILE A 706 2.82 64.68 -7.81
N ASP A 707 2.40 63.71 -8.60
CA ASP A 707 3.24 62.57 -9.01
C ASP A 707 4.03 62.93 -10.28
N LEU A 708 5.33 63.19 -10.13
CA LEU A 708 6.23 63.39 -11.26
C LEU A 708 6.89 62.06 -11.67
N SER A 709 7.04 61.83 -12.98
CA SER A 709 7.74 60.65 -13.50
C SER A 709 9.16 60.54 -12.96
N ALA A 710 9.66 59.32 -12.72
CA ALA A 710 10.98 59.05 -12.12
C ALA A 710 12.11 59.93 -12.72
N GLY A 711 12.61 60.89 -11.92
CA GLY A 711 13.66 61.84 -12.31
C GLY A 711 13.19 63.24 -12.73
N GLY A 712 11.88 63.50 -12.80
CA GLY A 712 11.33 64.83 -13.08
C GLY A 712 11.38 65.75 -11.85
N GLN A 713 11.96 66.94 -12.00
CA GLN A 713 11.90 68.01 -11.00
C GLN A 713 11.06 69.17 -11.53
N LEU A 714 10.39 69.92 -10.64
CA LEU A 714 9.75 71.18 -11.07
C LEU A 714 10.79 72.11 -11.69
N THR A 715 10.39 72.78 -12.77
CA THR A 715 11.23 73.80 -13.38
C THR A 715 11.42 74.99 -12.43
N THR A 716 12.52 75.72 -12.60
CA THR A 716 12.82 76.91 -11.80
C THR A 716 11.71 77.97 -11.87
N ASP A 717 11.06 78.11 -13.02
CA ASP A 717 9.93 79.03 -13.19
C ASP A 717 8.66 78.55 -12.47
N GLN A 718 8.36 77.25 -12.51
CA GLN A 718 7.24 76.67 -11.77
C GLN A 718 7.42 76.86 -10.26
N ARG A 719 8.61 76.59 -9.73
CA ARG A 719 8.95 76.78 -8.31
C ARG A 719 8.88 78.26 -7.90
N ARG A 720 9.34 79.19 -8.76
CA ARG A 720 9.23 80.63 -8.52
C ARG A 720 7.78 81.11 -8.49
N ASN A 721 6.93 80.61 -9.38
CA ASN A 721 5.51 80.96 -9.44
C ASN A 721 4.77 80.44 -8.20
N LEU A 722 4.99 79.18 -7.82
CA LEU A 722 4.42 78.58 -6.62
C LEU A 722 4.88 79.28 -5.33
N GLY A 723 6.17 79.63 -5.23
CA GLY A 723 6.70 80.42 -4.13
C GLY A 723 6.06 81.81 -4.01
N SER A 724 5.73 82.44 -5.14
CA SER A 724 5.04 83.74 -5.16
C SER A 724 3.57 83.62 -4.70
N ILE A 725 2.88 82.56 -5.12
CA ILE A 725 1.50 82.25 -4.69
C ILE A 725 1.47 81.96 -3.18
N ALA A 726 2.38 81.12 -2.69
CA ALA A 726 2.51 80.78 -1.27
C ALA A 726 2.77 82.03 -0.42
N LYS A 727 3.65 82.93 -0.87
CA LYS A 727 3.93 84.20 -0.20
C LYS A 727 2.71 85.11 -0.14
N MET A 728 1.96 85.24 -1.23
CA MET A 728 0.72 86.04 -1.25
C MET A 728 -0.32 85.50 -0.25
N LEU A 729 -0.53 84.19 -0.23
CA LEU A 729 -1.46 83.54 0.68
C LEU A 729 -0.99 83.60 2.14
N GLN A 730 0.32 83.54 2.42
CA GLN A 730 0.87 83.74 3.76
C GLN A 730 0.56 85.15 4.29
N HIS A 731 0.75 86.17 3.45
CA HIS A 731 0.41 87.55 3.80
C HIS A 731 -1.11 87.72 4.02
N ALA A 732 -1.94 87.05 3.20
CA ALA A 732 -3.39 87.03 3.38
C ALA A 732 -3.83 86.29 4.66
N ALA A 733 -3.19 85.17 5.03
CA ALA A 733 -3.53 84.39 6.22
C ALA A 733 -3.14 85.10 7.53
N SER A 734 -2.09 85.93 7.49
CA SER A 734 -1.55 86.65 8.66
C SER A 734 -1.95 88.13 8.73
N ASN A 735 -2.76 88.61 7.78
CA ASN A 735 -3.14 90.03 7.60
C ASN A 735 -1.94 90.98 7.54
N LYS A 736 -0.83 90.55 6.93
CA LYS A 736 0.38 91.37 6.77
C LYS A 736 0.38 92.06 5.41
N MET A 737 0.31 93.39 5.42
CA MET A 737 0.35 94.20 4.20
C MET A 737 1.77 94.30 3.63
N PHE A 738 1.89 94.46 2.31
CA PHE A 738 3.16 94.79 1.67
C PHE A 738 3.50 96.27 1.93
N MET A 739 4.69 96.52 2.46
CA MET A 739 5.24 97.84 2.81
C MET A 739 6.68 97.96 2.27
N GLY A 740 7.23 99.18 2.13
CA GLY A 740 8.62 99.43 1.72
C GLY A 740 8.89 99.30 0.21
N ASP A 741 9.97 98.62 -0.18
CA ASP A 741 10.44 98.43 -1.59
C ASP A 741 9.39 97.79 -2.53
N ASN A 742 8.29 97.29 -1.99
CA ASN A 742 7.18 96.68 -2.72
C ASN A 742 5.93 97.60 -2.82
N ALA A 743 6.11 98.92 -2.79
CA ALA A 743 5.02 99.90 -2.80
C ALA A 743 4.06 99.77 -4.01
N HIS A 744 4.54 99.26 -5.14
CA HIS A 744 3.74 98.99 -6.34
C HIS A 744 2.72 97.84 -6.13
N LEU A 745 2.91 96.99 -5.13
CA LEU A 745 1.97 95.93 -4.73
C LEU A 745 0.94 96.40 -3.70
N SER A 746 0.93 97.69 -3.35
CA SER A 746 -0.06 98.26 -2.40
C SER A 746 -1.50 98.12 -2.88
N ILE A 747 -1.75 98.02 -4.20
CA ILE A 747 -3.06 97.75 -4.80
C ILE A 747 -3.58 96.36 -4.38
N ILE A 748 -2.69 95.41 -4.12
CA ILE A 748 -3.04 94.04 -3.68
C ILE A 748 -3.38 94.02 -2.18
N ASN A 749 -2.99 95.03 -1.40
CA ASN A 749 -3.27 95.07 0.04
C ASN A 749 -4.77 95.07 0.35
N GLU A 750 -5.60 95.67 -0.51
CA GLU A 750 -7.06 95.61 -0.37
C GLU A 750 -7.59 94.18 -0.57
N TYR A 751 -7.07 93.47 -1.57
CA TYR A 751 -7.36 92.04 -1.79
C TYR A 751 -6.87 91.16 -0.63
N LEU A 752 -5.71 91.47 -0.04
CA LEU A 752 -5.20 90.75 1.14
C LEU A 752 -6.12 90.94 2.35
N SER A 753 -6.61 92.16 2.61
CA SER A 753 -7.56 92.40 3.70
C SER A 753 -8.90 91.68 3.51
N GLN A 754 -9.41 91.62 2.28
CA GLN A 754 -10.63 90.86 1.99
C GLN A 754 -10.39 89.34 2.11
N SER A 755 -9.24 88.85 1.63
CA SER A 755 -8.86 87.44 1.71
C SER A 755 -8.59 87.00 3.15
N TYR A 756 -8.07 87.89 4.00
CA TYR A 756 -7.90 87.63 5.43
C TYR A 756 -9.24 87.35 6.12
N GLN A 757 -10.32 88.06 5.78
CA GLN A 757 -11.64 87.75 6.37
C GLN A 757 -12.14 86.35 5.98
N LYS A 758 -11.77 85.86 4.79
CA LYS A 758 -12.07 84.49 4.35
C LYS A 758 -11.23 83.47 5.11
N PHE A 759 -9.92 83.70 5.24
CA PHE A 759 -9.05 82.86 6.08
C PHE A 759 -9.54 82.82 7.53
N ARG A 760 -9.99 83.95 8.07
CA ARG A 760 -10.54 84.05 9.43
C ARG A 760 -11.78 83.17 9.63
N ARG A 761 -12.68 83.12 8.64
CA ARG A 761 -13.86 82.23 8.69
C ARG A 761 -13.46 80.76 8.51
N PHE A 762 -12.51 80.49 7.62
CA PHE A 762 -11.97 79.15 7.41
C PHE A 762 -11.35 78.58 8.67
N PHE A 763 -10.47 79.34 9.35
CA PHE A 763 -9.86 78.90 10.60
C PHE A 763 -10.88 78.66 11.71
N GLN A 764 -11.97 79.45 11.75
CA GLN A 764 -13.04 79.24 12.72
C GLN A 764 -13.79 77.93 12.49
N VAL A 765 -14.19 77.64 11.25
CA VAL A 765 -14.88 76.39 10.90
C VAL A 765 -13.95 75.17 11.09
N ALA A 766 -12.66 75.32 10.83
CA ALA A 766 -11.68 74.25 11.02
C ALA A 766 -11.50 73.86 12.51
N CYS A 767 -11.87 74.74 13.45
CA CYS A 767 -11.82 74.44 14.89
C CYS A 767 -13.14 73.86 15.44
N GLU A 768 -14.22 73.82 14.64
CA GLU A 768 -15.53 73.28 15.04
C GLU A 768 -15.57 71.77 14.71
N VAL A 769 -14.93 70.95 15.56
CA VAL A 769 -14.80 69.50 15.39
C VAL A 769 -15.41 68.75 16.60
N PRO A 770 -16.09 67.59 16.40
CA PRO A 770 -16.61 66.75 17.50
C PRO A 770 -15.50 66.27 18.44
N GLU A 771 -15.82 65.99 19.71
CA GLU A 771 -14.85 65.47 20.68
C GLU A 771 -14.28 64.10 20.25
N LEU A 772 -13.10 63.74 20.78
CA LEU A 772 -12.39 62.51 20.38
C LEU A 772 -13.21 61.24 20.65
N GLN A 773 -13.93 61.19 21.78
CA GLN A 773 -14.79 60.05 22.15
C GLN A 773 -15.90 59.83 21.12
N ASP A 774 -16.63 60.89 20.76
CA ASP A 774 -17.69 60.86 19.75
C ASP A 774 -17.16 60.59 18.34
N LYS A 775 -15.93 61.03 18.04
CA LYS A 775 -15.35 60.87 16.69
C LYS A 775 -14.88 59.44 16.42
N PHE A 776 -14.30 58.80 17.42
CA PHE A 776 -13.75 57.45 17.31
C PHE A 776 -14.68 56.36 17.87
N ASN A 777 -15.84 56.75 18.46
CA ASN A 777 -16.76 55.85 19.15
C ASN A 777 -16.04 55.00 20.22
N ILE A 778 -15.11 55.62 20.95
CA ILE A 778 -14.35 54.97 22.02
C ILE A 778 -14.94 55.41 23.35
N ASP A 779 -15.35 54.43 24.13
CA ASP A 779 -15.76 54.58 25.52
C ASP A 779 -14.78 53.86 26.47
N GLU A 780 -14.92 54.08 27.78
CA GLU A 780 -14.05 53.52 28.81
C GLU A 780 -14.02 51.97 28.84
N TYR A 781 -14.95 51.31 28.15
CA TYR A 781 -15.05 49.85 28.10
C TYR A 781 -14.53 49.25 26.79
N SER A 782 -14.18 50.06 25.80
CA SER A 782 -13.76 49.61 24.47
C SER A 782 -12.54 48.68 24.50
N ASP A 783 -11.64 48.85 25.47
CA ASP A 783 -10.46 47.98 25.70
C ASP A 783 -10.80 46.61 26.32
N LEU A 784 -11.95 46.47 26.98
CA LEU A 784 -12.41 45.20 27.55
C LEU A 784 -13.10 44.31 26.50
N VAL A 785 -13.52 44.88 25.36
CA VAL A 785 -14.24 44.18 24.29
C VAL A 785 -13.32 43.81 23.12
N THR A 786 -12.09 44.34 23.07
CA THR A 786 -11.08 43.98 22.06
C THR A 786 -10.47 42.61 22.37
N LEU A 787 -10.91 41.58 21.62
CA LEU A 787 -10.47 40.18 21.78
C LEU A 787 -9.03 39.93 21.29
N THR A 788 -8.44 40.86 20.54
CA THR A 788 -7.08 40.82 20.01
C THR A 788 -6.12 41.63 20.89
N LYS A 789 -5.01 41.01 21.31
CA LYS A 789 -3.99 41.69 22.11
C LYS A 789 -3.32 42.78 21.24
N PRO A 790 -3.34 44.07 21.63
CA PRO A 790 -2.72 45.13 20.84
C PRO A 790 -1.21 44.89 20.76
N VAL A 791 -0.67 44.89 19.54
CA VAL A 791 0.77 44.72 19.28
C VAL A 791 1.32 46.04 18.76
N ILE A 792 2.23 46.64 19.53
CA ILE A 792 2.95 47.85 19.13
C ILE A 792 4.17 47.44 18.30
N TYR A 793 4.22 47.87 17.04
CA TYR A 793 5.38 47.69 16.18
C TYR A 793 6.38 48.82 16.46
N ILE A 794 7.40 48.53 17.28
CA ILE A 794 8.43 49.48 17.71
C ILE A 794 9.82 48.88 17.45
N SER A 795 10.76 49.68 16.96
CA SER A 795 12.14 49.25 16.74
C SER A 795 12.94 49.21 18.06
N ILE A 796 14.06 48.48 18.07
CA ILE A 796 14.90 48.36 19.27
C ILE A 796 15.44 49.73 19.73
N GLY A 797 15.85 50.59 18.80
CA GLY A 797 16.32 51.94 19.13
C GLY A 797 15.21 52.82 19.72
N GLU A 798 13.98 52.69 19.22
CA GLU A 798 12.81 53.38 19.79
C GLU A 798 12.47 52.85 21.18
N ILE A 799 12.54 51.52 21.41
CA ILE A 799 12.33 50.92 22.75
C ILE A 799 13.31 51.51 23.76
N ILE A 800 14.60 51.57 23.42
CA ILE A 800 15.64 52.10 24.30
C ILE A 800 15.35 53.56 24.63
N ASN A 801 15.11 54.39 23.61
CA ASN A 801 14.82 55.80 23.80
C ASN A 801 13.55 56.02 24.65
N THR A 802 12.50 55.24 24.41
CA THR A 802 11.26 55.32 25.20
C THR A 802 11.51 54.90 26.64
N HIS A 803 12.21 53.79 26.90
CA HIS A 803 12.49 53.31 28.26
C HIS A 803 13.41 54.27 29.03
N THR A 804 14.43 54.84 28.38
CA THR A 804 15.27 55.89 28.99
C THR A 804 14.43 57.09 29.40
N LEU A 805 13.58 57.61 28.52
CA LEU A 805 12.74 58.77 28.82
C LEU A 805 11.73 58.48 29.94
N LEU A 806 11.21 57.25 30.02
CA LEU A 806 10.30 56.84 31.10
C LEU A 806 11.02 56.77 32.45
N LEU A 807 12.25 56.25 32.51
CA LEU A 807 13.04 56.21 33.75
C LEU A 807 13.51 57.60 34.18
N ASP A 808 14.04 58.41 33.25
CA ASP A 808 14.53 59.76 33.52
C ASP A 808 13.44 60.71 34.03
N HIS A 809 12.19 60.45 33.65
CA HIS A 809 11.02 61.27 34.00
C HIS A 809 9.97 60.51 34.80
N GLN A 810 10.33 59.37 35.41
CA GLN A 810 9.41 58.45 36.09
C GLN A 810 8.54 59.14 37.14
N ASP A 811 9.15 59.91 38.05
CA ASP A 811 8.43 60.61 39.11
C ASP A 811 7.63 61.83 38.59
N ALA A 812 7.91 62.29 37.37
CA ALA A 812 7.18 63.39 36.73
C ALA A 812 5.95 62.90 35.95
N ILE A 813 6.02 61.69 35.37
CA ILE A 813 4.89 61.06 34.65
C ILE A 813 3.94 60.34 35.61
N ALA A 814 4.47 59.73 36.67
CA ALA A 814 3.71 59.04 37.71
C ALA A 814 4.20 59.55 39.08
N PRO A 815 3.59 60.62 39.61
CA PRO A 815 4.01 61.21 40.88
C PRO A 815 3.58 60.39 42.10
N GLU A 816 2.63 59.47 41.93
CA GLU A 816 2.19 58.58 43.01
C GLU A 816 2.98 57.27 42.98
N HIS A 817 3.78 57.01 44.02
CA HIS A 817 4.64 55.83 44.10
C HIS A 817 3.91 54.47 44.07
N ASN A 818 2.58 54.45 44.19
CA ASN A 818 1.77 53.23 44.07
C ASN A 818 1.22 53.02 42.64
N ASP A 819 1.61 53.86 41.68
CA ASP A 819 1.24 53.67 40.28
C ASP A 819 1.86 52.37 39.71
N PRO A 820 1.08 51.53 39.00
CA PRO A 820 1.58 50.30 38.41
C PRO A 820 2.83 50.46 37.51
N ILE A 821 3.05 51.65 36.93
CA ILE A 821 4.22 51.89 36.08
C ILE A 821 5.53 51.80 36.86
N HIS A 822 5.54 52.14 38.15
CA HIS A 822 6.74 52.04 38.97
C HIS A 822 7.17 50.59 39.15
N GLU A 823 6.24 49.70 39.47
CA GLU A 823 6.51 48.26 39.59
C GLU A 823 6.98 47.68 38.24
N LEU A 824 6.33 48.07 37.13
CA LEU A 824 6.69 47.60 35.79
C LEU A 824 8.08 48.08 35.34
N LEU A 825 8.45 49.33 35.63
CA LEU A 825 9.77 49.86 35.30
C LEU A 825 10.86 49.25 36.19
N ASP A 826 10.57 49.01 37.46
CA ASP A 826 11.51 48.35 38.39
C ASP A 826 11.75 46.89 37.99
N ASP A 827 10.70 46.18 37.57
CA ASP A 827 10.77 44.83 36.99
C ASP A 827 11.51 44.79 35.64
N LEU A 828 11.34 45.85 34.81
CA LEU A 828 12.08 45.99 33.55
C LEU A 828 13.57 46.29 33.77
N GLY A 829 13.90 46.96 34.88
CA GLY A 829 15.27 47.30 35.27
C GLY A 829 15.90 48.41 34.42
N GLU A 830 17.24 48.50 34.48
CA GLU A 830 18.03 49.51 33.78
C GLU A 830 17.82 49.50 32.27
N VAL A 831 18.03 50.66 31.62
CA VAL A 831 17.88 50.78 30.17
C VAL A 831 18.85 49.81 29.46
N PRO A 832 18.33 48.86 28.67
CA PRO A 832 19.18 47.96 27.89
C PRO A 832 19.93 48.73 26.80
N SER A 833 21.23 48.47 26.64
CA SER A 833 22.00 48.96 25.48
C SER A 833 21.54 48.27 24.18
N ILE A 834 21.78 48.90 23.02
CA ILE A 834 21.47 48.30 21.70
C ILE A 834 22.10 46.88 21.58
N GLU A 835 23.28 46.70 22.17
CA GLU A 835 24.03 45.44 22.21
C GLU A 835 23.37 44.37 23.11
N SER A 836 22.78 44.79 24.24
CA SER A 836 22.05 43.92 25.17
C SER A 836 20.74 43.39 24.57
N LEU A 837 19.99 44.23 23.85
CA LEU A 837 18.67 43.89 23.28
C LEU A 837 18.77 43.03 22.01
N ILE A 838 19.83 43.20 21.23
CA ILE A 838 20.09 42.41 20.01
C ILE A 838 20.76 41.07 20.37
N GLY A 839 21.32 40.96 21.58
CA GLY A 839 22.08 39.79 22.01
C GLY A 839 23.40 39.72 21.26
N ASP A 840 24.41 40.44 21.74
CA ASP A 840 25.82 40.32 21.38
C ASP A 840 26.10 40.15 19.87
N LEU A 841 25.35 40.91 19.06
CA LEU A 841 25.77 41.35 17.74
C LEU A 841 26.01 42.84 17.87
N SER A 842 27.13 43.20 18.51
CA SER A 842 27.72 44.53 18.40
C SER A 842 27.88 44.87 16.93
N ILE A 843 26.96 45.69 16.41
CA ILE A 843 27.15 46.44 15.18
C ILE A 843 27.94 47.69 15.58
N GLU A 844 29.23 47.50 15.83
CA GLU A 844 30.23 48.53 15.53
C GLU A 844 31.10 47.99 14.41
N GLY A 845 30.80 48.45 13.19
CA GLY A 845 31.48 48.04 11.96
C GLY A 845 30.88 46.77 11.37
N LEU A 846 30.56 46.82 10.08
CA LEU A 846 30.31 45.64 9.25
C LEU A 846 31.55 44.72 9.30
N LEU A 847 31.61 43.83 10.30
CA LEU A 847 32.53 42.71 10.30
C LEU A 847 31.82 41.54 9.64
N THR A 848 32.30 41.17 8.48
CA THR A 848 31.89 40.00 7.72
C THR A 848 32.26 38.72 8.48
N LEU A 849 31.59 37.59 8.23
CA LEU A 849 31.83 36.32 8.95
C LEU A 849 33.33 35.95 9.02
N THR A 850 34.08 36.28 7.97
CA THR A 850 35.54 36.18 7.91
C THR A 850 36.25 37.00 8.99
N GLU A 851 35.88 38.26 9.18
CA GLU A 851 36.50 39.17 10.15
C GLU A 851 36.16 38.79 11.61
N ILE A 852 34.97 38.22 11.85
CA ILE A 852 34.57 37.69 13.18
C ILE A 852 35.34 36.42 13.54
N LEU A 853 35.62 35.57 12.54
CA LEU A 853 36.40 34.36 12.74
C LEU A 853 37.89 34.68 12.90
N ASP A 854 38.40 35.69 12.21
CA ASP A 854 39.83 36.08 12.24
C ASP A 854 40.22 36.90 13.48
N THR A 855 39.24 37.47 14.20
CA THR A 855 39.45 38.11 15.50
C THR A 855 39.48 37.08 16.65
N SER A 856 40.51 37.15 17.49
CA SER A 856 40.65 36.29 18.68
C SER A 856 39.55 36.58 19.71
N ALA A 857 38.95 35.53 20.28
CA ALA A 857 37.96 35.66 21.35
C ALA A 857 38.56 36.39 22.57
N THR A 858 37.81 37.33 23.13
CA THR A 858 38.21 38.03 24.37
C THR A 858 37.88 37.18 25.60
N SER A 859 38.60 37.39 26.71
CA SER A 859 38.38 36.65 27.96
C SER A 859 36.95 36.75 28.49
N GLU A 860 36.26 37.87 28.20
CA GLU A 860 34.88 38.13 28.62
C GLU A 860 33.88 37.34 27.76
N GLN A 861 34.07 37.31 26.44
CA GLN A 861 33.29 36.46 25.51
C GLN A 861 33.48 34.96 25.82
N GLU A 862 34.69 34.56 26.20
CA GLU A 862 34.99 33.18 26.59
C GLU A 862 34.25 32.79 27.90
N ALA A 863 34.22 33.70 28.88
CA ALA A 863 33.51 33.50 30.15
C ALA A 863 31.99 33.42 29.95
N GLU A 864 31.43 34.27 29.09
CA GLU A 864 30.01 34.25 28.78
C GLU A 864 29.61 32.99 28.00
N HIS A 865 30.43 32.57 27.03
CA HIS A 865 30.27 31.29 26.35
C HIS A 865 30.25 30.13 27.36
N GLN A 866 31.16 30.14 28.33
CA GLN A 866 31.24 29.10 29.36
C GLN A 866 30.00 29.08 30.27
N ARG A 867 29.46 30.25 30.64
CA ARG A 867 28.18 30.37 31.38
C ARG A 867 27.01 29.85 30.55
N ALA A 868 26.94 30.18 29.26
CA ALA A 868 25.90 29.68 28.37
C ALA A 868 25.96 28.15 28.21
N MET A 869 27.17 27.59 28.10
CA MET A 869 27.38 26.14 28.05
C MET A 869 27.00 25.46 29.38
N GLN A 870 27.29 26.05 30.54
CA GLN A 870 26.84 25.54 31.84
C GLN A 870 25.30 25.57 31.97
N LYS A 871 24.64 26.66 31.59
CA LYS A 871 23.17 26.75 31.56
C LYS A 871 22.55 25.68 30.65
N ARG A 872 23.20 25.41 29.50
CA ARG A 872 22.78 24.36 28.56
C ARG A 872 23.00 22.95 29.15
N ALA A 873 24.14 22.71 29.80
CA ALA A 873 24.44 21.45 30.47
C ALA A 873 23.46 21.14 31.61
N ILE A 874 23.05 22.15 32.39
CA ILE A 874 22.01 21.99 33.43
C ILE A 874 20.65 21.62 32.82
N ARG A 875 20.31 22.20 31.66
CA ARG A 875 19.06 21.89 30.93
C ARG A 875 19.10 20.48 30.32
N ASP A 876 20.22 20.10 29.74
CA ASP A 876 20.45 18.77 29.18
C ASP A 876 20.51 17.69 30.29
N ALA A 877 21.00 18.03 31.49
CA ALA A 877 20.98 17.15 32.66
C ALA A 877 19.56 16.82 33.15
N LYS A 878 18.60 17.73 32.93
CA LYS A 878 17.16 17.50 33.19
C LYS A 878 16.44 16.74 32.07
N THR A 879 17.13 16.41 30.98
CA THR A 879 16.56 15.72 29.81
C THR A 879 16.73 14.20 29.94
N PRO A 880 15.69 13.37 29.71
CA PRO A 880 15.76 11.91 29.90
C PRO A 880 16.85 11.22 29.08
N ASP A 881 17.51 10.21 29.64
CA ASP A 881 18.70 9.55 29.06
C ASP A 881 18.52 9.05 27.62
N LYS A 882 17.32 8.57 27.26
CA LYS A 882 17.00 8.06 25.91
C LYS A 882 16.99 9.12 24.81
N MET A 883 16.98 10.41 25.16
CA MET A 883 16.98 11.55 24.23
C MET A 883 18.33 12.29 24.19
N LYS A 884 19.37 11.75 24.83
CA LYS A 884 20.71 12.35 24.82
C LYS A 884 21.40 12.07 23.47
N LYS A 885 21.90 13.14 22.82
CA LYS A 885 22.56 13.09 21.50
C LYS A 885 23.83 12.23 21.50
N SER A 886 24.19 11.72 20.32
CA SER A 886 25.34 10.85 20.05
C SER A 886 26.68 11.45 20.53
N VAL A 887 27.62 10.55 20.89
CA VAL A 887 28.92 10.87 21.51
C VAL A 887 29.76 11.84 20.68
N SER A 888 29.66 11.80 19.34
CA SER A 888 30.38 12.71 18.42
C SER A 888 29.99 14.19 18.55
N VAL A 889 28.80 14.51 19.08
CA VAL A 889 28.36 15.91 19.31
C VAL A 889 28.76 16.40 20.71
N LYS A 890 29.13 15.50 21.63
CA LYS A 890 29.56 15.87 22.99
C LYS A 890 30.96 16.49 23.02
N GLU A 891 31.87 16.03 22.17
CA GLU A 891 33.23 16.58 22.10
C GLU A 891 33.24 18.03 21.57
N ASP A 892 32.37 18.34 20.62
CA ASP A 892 32.20 19.71 20.08
C ASP A 892 31.53 20.69 21.04
N GLY A 893 30.72 20.18 21.97
CA GLY A 893 30.09 20.98 23.01
C GLY A 893 31.12 21.62 23.95
N ASN A 894 32.20 20.90 24.25
CA ASN A 894 33.20 21.27 25.27
C ASN A 894 34.35 22.15 24.77
N LEU A 895 34.40 22.46 23.47
CA LEU A 895 35.39 23.41 22.94
C LEU A 895 35.10 24.82 23.48
N ASN A 896 36.17 25.53 23.81
CA ASN A 896 36.12 26.95 24.12
C ASN A 896 35.75 27.76 22.86
N LEU A 897 35.39 29.02 23.02
CA LEU A 897 34.86 29.83 21.93
C LEU A 897 35.88 29.95 20.79
N GLN A 898 37.18 30.10 21.14
CA GLN A 898 38.25 30.14 20.16
C GLN A 898 38.40 28.82 19.38
N GLY A 899 38.31 27.67 20.05
CA GLY A 899 38.36 26.36 19.40
C GLY A 899 37.18 26.14 18.44
N LYS A 900 36.00 26.68 18.77
CA LYS A 900 34.83 26.65 17.87
C LYS A 900 35.04 27.53 16.64
N LYS A 901 35.62 28.73 16.78
CA LYS A 901 35.96 29.61 15.64
C LYS A 901 36.91 28.91 14.65
N GLU A 902 38.00 28.30 15.13
CA GLU A 902 38.97 27.60 14.27
C GLU A 902 38.38 26.36 13.56
N LYS A 903 37.48 25.65 14.24
CA LYS A 903 36.76 24.54 13.63
C LYS A 903 35.81 25.01 12.52
N ILE A 904 35.10 26.12 12.75
CA ILE A 904 34.23 26.74 11.74
C ILE A 904 35.05 27.18 10.52
N LYS A 905 36.23 27.79 10.71
CA LYS A 905 37.14 28.13 9.61
C LYS A 905 37.55 26.90 8.79
N THR A 906 37.90 25.81 9.46
CA THR A 906 38.30 24.56 8.81
C THR A 906 37.12 23.94 8.04
N GLY A 907 35.92 24.00 8.60
CA GLY A 907 34.68 23.55 7.94
C GLY A 907 34.32 24.40 6.71
N LEU A 908 34.42 25.73 6.80
CA LEU A 908 34.17 26.63 5.67
C LEU A 908 35.14 26.40 4.52
N LYS A 909 36.42 26.12 4.81
CA LYS A 909 37.40 25.73 3.78
C LYS A 909 36.98 24.47 3.03
N LYS A 910 36.60 23.40 3.75
CA LYS A 910 36.10 22.16 3.13
C LYS A 910 34.83 22.37 2.31
N LEU A 911 33.88 23.16 2.82
CA LEU A 911 32.64 23.46 2.10
C LEU A 911 32.87 24.32 0.85
N THR A 912 33.92 25.15 0.85
CA THR A 912 34.36 25.93 -0.31
C THR A 912 35.02 25.03 -1.36
N GLU A 913 35.87 24.08 -0.94
CA GLU A 913 36.47 23.07 -1.83
C GLU A 913 35.41 22.17 -2.49
N LEU A 914 34.31 21.89 -1.78
CA LEU A 914 33.15 21.16 -2.29
C LEU A 914 32.17 22.02 -3.13
N GLY A 915 32.42 23.33 -3.25
CA GLY A 915 31.60 24.25 -4.04
C GLY A 915 30.22 24.60 -3.46
N ILE A 916 29.96 24.27 -2.19
CA ILE A 916 28.64 24.49 -1.53
C ILE A 916 28.50 25.92 -1.02
N VAL A 917 29.62 26.55 -0.63
CA VAL A 917 29.66 27.93 -0.17
C VAL A 917 30.74 28.70 -0.92
N ASN A 918 30.49 29.98 -1.19
CA ASN A 918 31.38 30.78 -2.02
C ASN A 918 32.23 31.74 -1.18
N ALA A 919 33.53 31.48 -1.07
CA ALA A 919 34.44 32.37 -0.35
C ALA A 919 34.51 33.79 -0.94
N LYS A 920 34.17 33.99 -2.23
CA LYS A 920 34.21 35.31 -2.89
C LYS A 920 33.10 36.25 -2.42
N ASN A 921 31.96 35.73 -1.96
CA ASN A 921 30.86 36.54 -1.44
C ASN A 921 30.93 36.72 0.09
N LYS A 922 32.10 36.44 0.70
CA LYS A 922 32.31 36.46 2.16
C LYS A 922 31.29 35.61 2.94
N TYR A 923 30.79 34.53 2.31
CA TYR A 923 29.80 33.61 2.86
C TYR A 923 28.43 34.23 3.17
N GLN A 924 28.06 35.34 2.51
CA GLN A 924 26.82 36.07 2.79
C GLN A 924 25.55 35.24 2.54
N GLU A 925 25.56 34.33 1.58
CA GLU A 925 24.44 33.42 1.30
C GLU A 925 24.16 32.49 2.49
N LEU A 926 25.21 31.94 3.11
CA LEU A 926 25.07 31.12 4.31
C LEU A 926 24.50 31.92 5.48
N ILE A 927 24.90 33.19 5.62
CA ILE A 927 24.37 34.09 6.65
C ILE A 927 22.88 34.38 6.39
N ASN A 928 22.50 34.61 5.14
CA ASN A 928 21.11 34.84 4.75
C ASN A 928 20.23 33.62 5.03
N ASP A 929 20.73 32.41 4.78
CA ASP A 929 20.02 31.18 5.06
C ASP A 929 19.87 30.93 6.57
N ILE A 930 20.91 31.21 7.35
CA ILE A 930 20.84 31.19 8.82
C ILE A 930 19.83 32.24 9.32
N ALA A 931 19.84 33.45 8.77
CA ALA A 931 18.90 34.51 9.14
C ALA A 931 17.44 34.15 8.79
N LYS A 932 17.22 33.53 7.62
CA LYS A 932 15.90 32.97 7.25
C LYS A 932 15.47 31.86 8.21
N ASP A 933 16.37 30.98 8.60
CA ASP A 933 16.07 29.89 9.52
C ASP A 933 15.74 30.41 10.92
N ILE A 934 16.46 31.44 11.41
CA ILE A 934 16.15 32.15 12.65
C ILE A 934 14.78 32.85 12.57
N ARG A 935 14.49 33.56 11.47
CA ARG A 935 13.22 34.25 11.26
C ARG A 935 12.03 33.28 11.25
N ASN A 936 12.21 32.12 10.63
CA ASN A 936 11.21 31.07 10.56
C ASN A 936 11.19 30.17 11.80
N GLN A 937 12.13 30.32 12.73
CA GLN A 937 12.30 29.45 13.89
C GLN A 937 11.05 29.42 14.79
N ARG A 938 10.34 30.55 14.94
CA ARG A 938 9.07 30.60 15.71
C ARG A 938 7.96 29.82 15.01
N ARG A 939 7.85 29.95 13.68
CA ARG A 939 6.94 29.16 12.83
C ARG A 939 7.26 27.66 12.90
N TYR A 940 8.54 27.29 12.85
CA TYR A 940 8.97 25.89 13.00
C TYR A 940 8.77 25.35 14.41
N ARG A 941 8.89 26.18 15.46
CA ARG A 941 8.53 25.77 16.83
C ARG A 941 7.02 25.57 16.97
N GLN A 942 6.20 26.42 16.36
CA GLN A 942 4.74 26.25 16.34
C GLN A 942 4.33 24.99 15.57
N ARG A 943 4.89 24.74 14.38
CA ARG A 943 4.64 23.49 13.62
C ARG A 943 5.06 22.26 14.41
N ARG A 944 6.28 22.24 14.99
CA ARG A 944 6.73 21.12 15.84
C ARG A 944 5.87 20.94 17.09
N LYS A 945 5.35 22.02 17.68
CA LYS A 945 4.41 21.94 18.82
C LYS A 945 3.07 21.36 18.38
N ALA A 946 2.55 21.74 17.22
CA ALA A 946 1.33 21.18 16.65
C ALA A 946 1.50 19.70 16.27
N GLU A 947 2.63 19.33 15.65
CA GLU A 947 2.99 17.93 15.40
C GLU A 947 3.15 17.15 16.70
N LEU A 948 3.78 17.72 17.73
CA LEU A 948 3.92 17.08 19.04
C LEU A 948 2.55 16.84 19.69
N VAL A 949 1.60 17.77 19.56
CA VAL A 949 0.22 17.57 20.01
C VAL A 949 -0.46 16.45 19.21
N LYS A 950 -0.31 16.41 17.88
CA LYS A 950 -0.83 15.30 17.05
C LYS A 950 -0.20 13.96 17.44
N LEU A 951 1.12 13.93 17.69
CA LEU A 951 1.84 12.76 18.16
C LEU A 951 1.39 12.34 19.56
N GLN A 952 1.11 13.29 20.47
CA GLN A 952 0.54 13.00 21.78
C GLN A 952 -0.87 12.43 21.68
N GLN A 953 -1.71 12.96 20.79
CA GLN A 953 -3.04 12.41 20.50
C GLN A 953 -2.94 11.00 19.90
N THR A 954 -2.01 10.80 18.97
CA THR A 954 -1.74 9.50 18.35
C THR A 954 -1.19 8.51 19.38
N TYR A 955 -0.28 8.95 20.26
CA TYR A 955 0.24 8.16 21.37
C TYR A 955 -0.86 7.83 22.37
N SER A 956 -1.75 8.77 22.69
CA SER A 956 -2.92 8.52 23.55
C SER A 956 -3.85 7.50 22.90
N ALA A 957 -4.15 7.63 21.61
CA ALA A 957 -5.00 6.68 20.88
C ALA A 957 -4.34 5.29 20.79
N LEU A 958 -3.04 5.23 20.54
CA LEU A 958 -2.24 4.00 20.58
C LEU A 958 -2.22 3.40 21.98
N ASN A 959 -2.10 4.22 23.03
CA ASN A 959 -2.13 3.76 24.41
C ASN A 959 -3.53 3.26 24.78
N SER A 960 -4.60 3.93 24.35
CA SER A 960 -5.99 3.45 24.48
C SER A 960 -6.21 2.13 23.74
N LYS A 961 -5.62 1.98 22.54
CA LYS A 961 -5.65 0.73 21.77
C LYS A 961 -4.82 -0.37 22.45
N ALA A 962 -3.68 -0.02 23.04
CA ALA A 962 -2.84 -0.93 23.80
C ALA A 962 -3.52 -1.37 25.10
N THR A 963 -4.23 -0.47 25.80
CA THR A 963 -5.07 -0.85 26.95
C THR A 963 -6.26 -1.70 26.51
N PHE A 964 -6.90 -1.41 25.37
CA PHE A 964 -7.97 -2.26 24.84
C PHE A 964 -7.47 -3.67 24.51
N TYR A 965 -6.32 -3.80 23.84
CA TYR A 965 -5.71 -5.11 23.62
C TYR A 965 -5.20 -5.73 24.92
N GLY A 966 -4.75 -4.93 25.88
CA GLY A 966 -4.41 -5.37 27.23
C GLY A 966 -5.61 -5.96 27.95
N GLU A 967 -6.76 -5.30 27.89
CA GLU A 967 -8.04 -5.78 28.42
C GLU A 967 -8.51 -7.04 27.68
N GLN A 968 -8.32 -7.13 26.36
CA GLN A 968 -8.57 -8.38 25.63
C GLN A 968 -7.63 -9.49 26.07
N VAL A 969 -6.33 -9.20 26.23
CA VAL A 969 -5.36 -10.16 26.76
C VAL A 969 -5.73 -10.58 28.18
N ASP A 970 -6.21 -9.67 29.02
CA ASP A 970 -6.65 -9.97 30.38
C ASP A 970 -7.97 -10.75 30.38
N TYR A 971 -8.88 -10.49 29.44
CA TYR A 971 -10.05 -11.31 29.18
C TYR A 971 -9.64 -12.73 28.74
N TYR A 972 -8.71 -12.87 27.80
CA TYR A 972 -8.16 -14.16 27.38
C TYR A 972 -7.45 -14.86 28.52
N LYS A 973 -6.64 -14.17 29.33
CA LYS A 973 -6.02 -14.72 30.54
C LYS A 973 -7.06 -15.13 31.56
N SER A 974 -8.14 -14.37 31.74
CA SER A 974 -9.25 -14.73 32.63
C SER A 974 -10.02 -15.94 32.11
N TYR A 975 -10.23 -16.04 30.80
CA TYR A 975 -10.81 -17.20 30.15
C TYR A 975 -9.92 -18.45 30.29
N ILE A 976 -8.62 -18.31 30.01
CA ILE A 976 -7.61 -19.36 30.22
C ILE A 976 -7.57 -19.75 31.69
N LYS A 977 -7.54 -18.79 32.61
CA LYS A 977 -7.58 -19.04 34.06
C LYS A 977 -8.86 -19.75 34.47
N THR A 978 -10.01 -19.36 33.94
CA THR A 978 -11.29 -20.04 34.18
C THR A 978 -11.27 -21.47 33.61
N CYS A 979 -10.68 -21.67 32.44
CA CYS A 979 -10.46 -23.00 31.86
C CYS A 979 -9.50 -23.84 32.72
N LEU A 980 -8.39 -23.26 33.19
CA LEU A 980 -7.39 -23.88 34.07
C LEU A 980 -7.95 -24.17 35.47
N ASP A 981 -8.79 -23.30 36.02
CA ASP A 981 -9.50 -23.51 37.29
C ASP A 981 -10.55 -24.63 37.16
N ASN A 982 -11.26 -24.67 36.02
CA ASN A 982 -12.13 -25.80 35.67
C ASN A 982 -11.34 -27.11 35.47
N LEU A 983 -10.10 -27.04 34.97
CA LEU A 983 -9.16 -28.17 34.88
C LEU A 983 -8.62 -28.59 36.29
N ALA A 984 -8.30 -27.65 37.16
CA ALA A 984 -7.75 -27.89 38.51
C ALA A 984 -8.78 -28.44 39.50
N SER A 985 -10.05 -28.03 39.39
CA SER A 985 -11.14 -28.47 40.28
C SER A 985 -11.42 -29.98 40.22
N LYS A 986 -11.04 -30.66 39.13
CA LYS A 986 -11.21 -32.11 38.93
C LYS A 986 -9.94 -32.93 39.08
N GLY A 987 -8.76 -32.31 39.09
CA GLY A 987 -7.46 -32.98 39.19
C GLY A 987 -7.04 -33.44 40.59
N LYS A 988 -7.78 -33.08 41.66
CA LYS A 988 -7.36 -33.36 43.05
C LYS A 988 -7.38 -34.84 43.46
N ASN A 989 -7.87 -35.78 42.64
CA ASN A 989 -8.03 -37.19 43.04
C ASN A 989 -7.47 -38.26 42.08
N SER A 990 -6.62 -37.94 41.10
CA SER A 990 -6.00 -38.97 40.25
C SER A 990 -4.47 -38.96 40.37
N LYS A 991 -3.88 -40.10 40.76
CA LYS A 991 -2.42 -40.35 40.77
C LYS A 991 -1.78 -39.88 39.45
N LYS A 992 -0.70 -39.09 39.52
CA LYS A 992 0.12 -38.66 38.37
C LYS A 992 0.74 -39.88 37.68
N ILE A 993 0.15 -40.34 36.58
CA ILE A 993 0.65 -41.45 35.75
C ILE A 993 1.32 -40.84 34.51
N SER A 994 2.60 -41.15 34.26
CA SER A 994 3.26 -40.78 33.00
C SER A 994 2.79 -41.69 31.86
N LEU A 995 2.50 -41.10 30.70
CA LEU A 995 2.03 -41.85 29.53
C LEU A 995 3.17 -41.98 28.52
N LYS A 996 3.46 -43.23 28.13
CA LYS A 996 4.48 -43.56 27.13
C LYS A 996 3.82 -43.95 25.82
N TYR A 997 4.15 -43.25 24.76
CA TYR A 997 3.71 -43.55 23.40
C TYR A 997 4.92 -43.73 22.49
N THR A 998 4.92 -44.77 21.67
CA THR A 998 5.87 -44.87 20.56
C THR A 998 5.51 -43.84 19.49
N ALA A 999 6.50 -43.29 18.78
CA ALA A 999 6.25 -42.33 17.70
C ALA A 999 5.36 -42.95 16.61
N ALA A 1000 5.53 -44.25 16.33
CA ALA A 1000 4.66 -44.98 15.40
C ALA A 1000 3.18 -44.91 15.81
N ARG A 1001 2.88 -45.05 17.10
CA ARG A 1001 1.50 -45.02 17.63
C ARG A 1001 0.89 -43.62 17.66
N LEU A 1002 1.71 -42.59 17.85
CA LEU A 1002 1.26 -41.20 17.72
C LEU A 1002 1.00 -40.83 16.25
N HIS A 1003 1.78 -41.40 15.33
CA HIS A 1003 1.62 -41.22 13.90
C HIS A 1003 0.34 -41.89 13.36
N GLU A 1004 0.07 -43.12 13.77
CA GLU A 1004 -1.21 -43.81 13.48
C GLU A 1004 -2.45 -43.04 13.98
N LYS A 1005 -2.31 -42.28 15.07
CA LYS A 1005 -3.39 -41.46 15.63
C LYS A 1005 -3.54 -40.09 14.97
N GLY A 1006 -2.68 -39.77 14.00
CA GLY A 1006 -2.61 -38.45 13.35
C GLY A 1006 -2.10 -37.32 14.26
N VAL A 1007 -1.65 -37.63 15.48
CA VAL A 1007 -1.11 -36.64 16.42
C VAL A 1007 0.31 -36.27 16.04
N LEU A 1008 1.12 -37.23 15.58
CA LEU A 1008 2.44 -37.01 15.00
C LEU A 1008 2.35 -37.13 13.47
N LEU A 1009 2.91 -36.19 12.73
CA LEU A 1009 2.86 -36.17 11.27
C LEU A 1009 4.18 -36.63 10.66
N GLU A 1010 5.30 -36.08 11.13
CA GLU A 1010 6.63 -36.50 10.67
C GLU A 1010 7.69 -36.16 11.73
N ILE A 1011 8.85 -36.81 11.63
CA ILE A 1011 10.06 -36.46 12.38
C ILE A 1011 11.17 -36.26 11.36
N GLU A 1012 11.74 -35.05 11.31
CA GLU A 1012 12.88 -34.69 10.47
C GLU A 1012 14.05 -35.65 10.72
N ASP A 1013 14.72 -36.06 9.63
CA ASP A 1013 15.83 -37.01 9.58
C ASP A 1013 15.53 -38.47 10.00
N LEU A 1014 14.26 -38.82 10.26
CA LEU A 1014 13.85 -40.21 10.56
C LEU A 1014 12.80 -40.71 9.57
N GLN A 1015 13.08 -41.86 8.95
CA GLN A 1015 12.08 -42.58 8.16
C GLN A 1015 11.02 -43.24 9.08
N VAL A 1016 9.78 -43.39 8.60
CA VAL A 1016 8.64 -43.95 9.36
C VAL A 1016 8.97 -45.30 10.00
N ASN A 1017 9.81 -46.12 9.36
CA ASN A 1017 10.26 -47.43 9.88
C ASN A 1017 11.09 -47.34 11.17
N GLN A 1018 11.68 -46.18 11.45
CA GLN A 1018 12.49 -45.90 12.63
C GLN A 1018 11.65 -45.30 13.78
N PHE A 1019 10.37 -44.95 13.54
CA PHE A 1019 9.49 -44.38 14.57
C PHE A 1019 9.20 -45.35 15.72
N LYS A 1020 9.32 -46.66 15.49
CA LYS A 1020 9.24 -47.68 16.56
C LYS A 1020 10.35 -47.56 17.60
N ASN A 1021 11.48 -46.96 17.22
CA ASN A 1021 12.65 -46.78 18.09
C ASN A 1021 12.57 -45.48 18.90
N VAL A 1022 11.60 -44.60 18.61
CA VAL A 1022 11.36 -43.34 19.32
C VAL A 1022 10.18 -43.51 20.27
N ILE A 1023 10.36 -43.17 21.53
CA ILE A 1023 9.32 -43.16 22.56
C ILE A 1023 9.17 -41.75 23.10
N PHE A 1024 7.95 -41.22 23.04
CA PHE A 1024 7.54 -39.99 23.72
C PHE A 1024 6.90 -40.33 25.07
N GLU A 1025 7.50 -39.86 26.14
CA GLU A 1025 7.00 -39.95 27.50
C GLU A 1025 6.43 -38.59 27.91
N ILE A 1026 5.11 -38.51 28.08
CA ILE A 1026 4.40 -37.29 28.47
C ILE A 1026 4.02 -37.43 29.94
N SER A 1027 4.55 -36.55 30.79
CA SER A 1027 4.27 -36.50 32.22
C SER A 1027 3.71 -35.14 32.65
N PRO A 1028 2.62 -35.11 33.44
CA PRO A 1028 2.11 -33.86 33.98
C PRO A 1028 3.04 -33.34 35.09
N THR A 1029 3.33 -32.03 35.09
CA THR A 1029 4.23 -31.40 36.07
C THR A 1029 3.50 -30.97 37.35
N GLU A 1030 4.17 -30.20 38.22
CA GLU A 1030 3.56 -29.65 39.44
C GLU A 1030 2.57 -28.51 39.15
N GLU A 1031 2.81 -27.75 38.08
CA GLU A 1031 1.92 -26.70 37.60
C GLU A 1031 0.82 -27.28 36.69
N VAL A 1032 -0.43 -26.85 36.92
CA VAL A 1032 -1.62 -27.34 36.20
C VAL A 1032 -1.63 -26.74 34.79
N GLY A 1033 -1.54 -27.59 33.78
CA GLY A 1033 -1.50 -27.19 32.37
C GLY A 1033 -0.13 -27.39 31.72
N ASP A 1034 0.90 -27.74 32.49
CA ASP A 1034 2.23 -28.00 31.94
C ASP A 1034 2.52 -29.50 31.86
N PHE A 1035 3.12 -29.88 30.74
CA PHE A 1035 3.47 -31.25 30.42
C PHE A 1035 4.95 -31.34 30.04
N GLU A 1036 5.67 -32.22 30.71
CA GLU A 1036 7.03 -32.56 30.35
C GLU A 1036 6.99 -33.70 29.32
N VAL A 1037 7.43 -33.43 28.09
CA VAL A 1037 7.51 -34.41 27.01
C VAL A 1037 8.97 -34.82 26.83
N LYS A 1038 9.30 -36.08 27.11
CA LYS A 1038 10.64 -36.65 26.94
C LYS A 1038 10.67 -37.55 25.72
N ALA A 1039 11.56 -37.24 24.77
CA ALA A 1039 11.84 -38.13 23.64
C ALA A 1039 13.01 -39.05 23.97
N LYS A 1040 12.82 -40.36 23.80
CA LYS A 1040 13.86 -41.39 23.93
C LYS A 1040 14.02 -42.11 22.60
N PHE A 1041 15.24 -42.16 22.08
CA PHE A 1041 15.56 -42.94 20.89
C PHE A 1041 16.47 -44.10 21.27
N MET A 1042 16.05 -45.33 20.99
CA MET A 1042 16.77 -46.56 21.36
C MET A 1042 17.17 -46.64 22.85
N GLY A 1043 16.34 -46.09 23.74
CA GLY A 1043 16.58 -46.08 25.19
C GLY A 1043 17.45 -44.93 25.71
N VAL A 1044 18.07 -44.15 24.83
CA VAL A 1044 18.82 -42.93 25.19
C VAL A 1044 17.86 -41.73 25.20
N GLN A 1045 17.80 -41.01 26.31
CA GLN A 1045 17.02 -39.77 26.41
C GLN A 1045 17.70 -38.70 25.58
N MET A 1046 16.98 -38.15 24.60
CA MET A 1046 17.51 -37.17 23.68
C MET A 1046 17.28 -35.77 24.24
N GLU A 1047 16.03 -35.33 24.23
CA GLU A 1047 15.66 -33.99 24.63
C GLU A 1047 14.35 -34.02 25.43
N THR A 1048 14.21 -33.02 26.29
CA THR A 1048 13.01 -32.81 27.10
C THR A 1048 12.39 -31.49 26.67
N PHE A 1049 11.13 -31.53 26.25
CA PHE A 1049 10.38 -30.37 25.80
C PHE A 1049 9.28 -30.07 26.81
N MET A 1050 9.26 -28.84 27.29
CA MET A 1050 8.20 -28.35 28.17
C MET A 1050 7.05 -27.85 27.30
N LEU A 1051 5.93 -28.57 27.37
CA LEU A 1051 4.72 -28.28 26.62
C LEU A 1051 3.71 -27.60 27.54
N HIS A 1052 3.54 -26.29 27.37
CA HIS A 1052 2.51 -25.54 28.07
C HIS A 1052 1.20 -25.70 27.29
N TYR A 1053 0.14 -26.14 27.97
CA TYR A 1053 -1.18 -26.29 27.35
C TYR A 1053 -1.73 -24.95 26.83
N GLN A 1054 -1.26 -23.84 27.40
CA GLN A 1054 -1.57 -22.49 26.94
C GLN A 1054 -1.04 -22.20 25.53
N ASP A 1055 0.17 -22.66 25.18
CA ASP A 1055 0.77 -22.50 23.85
C ASP A 1055 -0.06 -23.23 22.79
N LEU A 1056 -0.60 -24.41 23.14
CA LEU A 1056 -1.47 -25.19 22.26
C LEU A 1056 -2.80 -24.49 21.96
N LEU A 1057 -3.43 -23.90 22.99
CA LEU A 1057 -4.68 -23.15 22.80
C LEU A 1057 -4.47 -21.88 21.97
N GLN A 1058 -3.31 -21.23 22.12
CA GLN A 1058 -2.94 -20.07 21.31
C GLN A 1058 -2.80 -20.46 19.83
N LEU A 1059 -2.06 -21.54 19.54
CA LEU A 1059 -1.90 -22.03 18.16
C LEU A 1059 -3.23 -22.45 17.53
N GLN A 1060 -4.16 -23.00 18.32
CA GLN A 1060 -5.52 -23.29 17.87
C GLN A 1060 -6.31 -22.02 17.51
N TYR A 1061 -6.19 -20.95 18.30
CA TYR A 1061 -6.85 -19.66 18.01
C TYR A 1061 -6.27 -18.97 16.77
N GLU A 1062 -4.95 -19.05 16.58
CA GLU A 1062 -4.25 -18.52 15.41
C GLU A 1062 -4.51 -19.34 14.12
N GLY A 1063 -5.28 -20.43 14.20
CA GLY A 1063 -5.61 -21.30 13.06
C GLY A 1063 -4.44 -22.20 12.63
N VAL A 1064 -3.39 -22.31 13.45
CA VAL A 1064 -2.20 -23.12 13.15
C VAL A 1064 -2.49 -24.58 13.50
N ALA A 1065 -2.68 -25.41 12.48
CA ALA A 1065 -3.03 -26.82 12.66
C ALA A 1065 -1.83 -27.72 13.04
N VAL A 1066 -0.58 -27.28 12.79
CA VAL A 1066 0.64 -28.08 12.95
C VAL A 1066 1.71 -27.29 13.70
N MET A 1067 2.34 -27.91 14.70
CA MET A 1067 3.49 -27.36 15.44
C MET A 1067 4.69 -28.30 15.39
N LYS A 1068 5.91 -27.78 15.59
CA LYS A 1068 7.12 -28.59 15.75
C LYS A 1068 7.42 -28.79 17.25
N LEU A 1069 7.65 -30.03 17.65
CA LEU A 1069 8.25 -30.41 18.93
C LEU A 1069 9.73 -30.75 18.69
N PHE A 1070 10.62 -30.30 19.59
CA PHE A 1070 12.07 -30.55 19.50
C PHE A 1070 12.71 -30.04 18.18
N ASP A 1071 12.10 -29.04 17.53
CA ASP A 1071 12.44 -28.51 16.20
C ASP A 1071 12.50 -29.54 15.06
N ARG A 1072 12.11 -30.79 15.32
CA ARG A 1072 12.24 -31.91 14.39
C ARG A 1072 10.96 -32.70 14.19
N ALA A 1073 10.09 -32.80 15.21
CA ALA A 1073 8.87 -33.60 15.15
C ALA A 1073 7.63 -32.74 14.90
N LYS A 1074 7.00 -32.84 13.73
CA LYS A 1074 5.74 -32.13 13.43
C LYS A 1074 4.55 -32.86 14.02
N VAL A 1075 3.73 -32.16 14.80
CA VAL A 1075 2.53 -32.70 15.45
C VAL A 1075 1.30 -31.84 15.16
N ASN A 1076 0.13 -32.48 15.08
CA ASN A 1076 -1.14 -31.80 14.90
C ASN A 1076 -1.65 -31.21 16.22
N VAL A 1077 -1.84 -29.90 16.26
CA VAL A 1077 -2.18 -29.13 17.48
C VAL A 1077 -3.54 -29.56 18.05
N ASN A 1078 -4.56 -29.66 17.19
CA ASN A 1078 -5.92 -29.99 17.61
C ASN A 1078 -6.03 -31.43 18.14
N LEU A 1079 -5.37 -32.39 17.48
CA LEU A 1079 -5.37 -33.79 17.89
C LEU A 1079 -4.50 -34.02 19.13
N LEU A 1080 -3.44 -33.25 19.32
CA LEU A 1080 -2.63 -33.27 20.54
C LEU A 1080 -3.41 -32.74 21.74
N ILE A 1081 -4.13 -31.62 21.59
CA ILE A 1081 -5.06 -31.09 22.62
C ILE A 1081 -6.11 -32.15 22.96
N PHE A 1082 -6.71 -32.78 21.96
CA PHE A 1082 -7.68 -33.85 22.15
C PHE A 1082 -7.09 -35.05 22.92
N LEU A 1083 -5.87 -35.48 22.57
CA LEU A 1083 -5.18 -36.58 23.25
C LEU A 1083 -4.89 -36.26 24.73
N LEU A 1084 -4.43 -35.05 25.03
CA LEU A 1084 -4.16 -34.60 26.39
C LEU A 1084 -5.45 -34.50 27.22
N ASN A 1085 -6.52 -33.93 26.65
CA ASN A 1085 -7.84 -33.86 27.28
C ASN A 1085 -8.43 -35.24 27.58
N LYS A 1086 -8.39 -36.14 26.60
CA LYS A 1086 -8.93 -37.49 26.75
C LYS A 1086 -8.19 -38.32 27.80
N LYS A 1087 -6.87 -38.13 27.94
CA LYS A 1087 -6.02 -39.02 28.74
C LYS A 1087 -5.69 -38.50 30.14
N PHE A 1088 -5.53 -37.19 30.31
CA PHE A 1088 -5.20 -36.60 31.60
C PHE A 1088 -6.39 -35.90 32.27
N TYR A 1089 -7.43 -35.53 31.51
CA TYR A 1089 -8.54 -34.71 32.03
C TYR A 1089 -9.95 -35.32 31.84
N GLY A 1090 -10.08 -36.42 31.11
CA GLY A 1090 -11.27 -37.27 31.10
C GLY A 1090 -12.53 -36.65 30.49
N LYS A 1091 -12.47 -36.22 29.22
CA LYS A 1091 -13.58 -36.32 28.27
C LYS A 1091 -13.05 -36.67 26.88
#